data_AF-A0A5N8XZ26-F1
#
_entry.id   AF-A0A5N8XZ26-F1
#
_cell.length_a   1.000
_cell.length_b   1.000
_cell.length_c   1.000
_cell.angle_alpha   90.00
_cell.angle_beta   90.00
_cell.angle_gamma   90.00
#
_symmetry.space_group_name_H-M   'P 1'
#
loop_
_entity.id
_entity.type
_entity.pdbx_description
1 polymer ?
#
loop_
_entity_poly.entity_id
_entity_poly.type
_entity_poly.pdbx_seq_one_letter_code
_entity_poly.pdbx_strand_id
1 'polypeptide(L)'
;MNTPNPYVEALRTSLKENERLRRHNQQLISAAVEPIAVVGMGCRYPGGVASPEDLWQLVVDGRDAIGPFPTDRGWDLARLTGDGAGRSRAHEGGFLDAMTEFDAAFFGIAPREALAMDPQQRLLLETAWEALERAGVAPTALRGSRTGVFAGTTIQDYGKVVADTRENMDVYATTGHAAGVISGRVSYVLGLEGPAVTVDTGCSSSLVALHWAVQSLRTGESTLALACGATVMCTPGTFVSFTAQGGLAADGRCKPFSAAADGVGWSEGAGVLVLERLSDALRNGHPVLAVVRGTALNQDGASNGISAPNGPAQQRVIRAALDNAGVTPEQIDAVEAHGTGTTLGDPIEAQALLAAYGQNRDRPLLLGSVKSNIGHTQGAAGVAGVIKTVMALRAGLLPRSLHAEEPTPDVDWTAGSVRLLTANTPWPQTGGPSRAGVSSFGISGTNAHVILEQAPPTQEPATRATVTPALTPWPVSARTATALDTQLDRVMDAASSLAALDVGHSLAAGRGHLEHRAVLLPREGGPRELARGTAGEGGLAVLFTGQGSQRLGMGRELYDRFPVFAEALDELLGHLDPALRDVMWGDDEEALNRTEHAQPALFAVEAALYRLAVSLGVRPGFVAGHSIGEITAAHVAGVLSAEDACALVSARGRLMQALPSGGAMVAVAASEEEVRPLLGDDVALAAVNGPSAVVLSGTEDSVLAAAERLRDAGHRTRRLAVSHAFHSPVMTPVLDDFRTVVAGLTFHEPHLPVVSTVTGRTATARELRDPEHWARHAVATVRFADAVHTLAAQGVRAHLELGPDGVLCALVDETLTDPETVAVPVLRAGRPEELSLITGLARLHTASAAGSVDWAALYQDTGARRVELPTTVLERQRFWPTGTGRVRDAAGLGASEHPLLAATVDLADGEGVVLTGRLTPARQPWLADHVVHGRVLLPGTAFLELALRAGDEVGCDRVHDLSLTTPLEIAEREAVHLQVRVGPSAADGRRTVSVHSRPDTADPGAPWTVHATGRLDTAADS
;
A
#
# COMPACT_ATOMS: atom_id res chain seq x y z
N MET A 1 7.29 69.75 20.64
CA MET A 1 7.19 68.35 21.15
C MET A 1 5.72 67.97 21.11
N ASN A 2 5.28 67.23 20.09
CA ASN A 2 3.94 66.65 20.04
C ASN A 2 4.03 65.27 20.68
N THR A 3 3.77 65.19 21.99
CA THR A 3 3.51 63.91 22.65
C THR A 3 2.27 63.29 22.00
N PRO A 4 2.34 62.05 21.47
CA PRO A 4 1.17 61.37 20.93
C PRO A 4 0.11 61.27 22.03
N ASN A 5 -1.14 61.57 21.69
CA ASN A 5 -2.26 61.48 22.62
C ASN A 5 -2.42 60.00 23.08
N PRO A 6 -2.20 59.68 24.37
CA PRO A 6 -2.21 58.30 24.85
C PRO A 6 -3.56 57.59 24.63
N TYR A 7 -4.66 58.34 24.52
CA TYR A 7 -5.96 57.79 24.19
C TYR A 7 -6.05 57.28 22.74
N VAL A 8 -5.36 57.92 21.80
CA VAL A 8 -5.35 57.50 20.37
C VAL A 8 -4.52 56.24 20.18
N GLU A 9 -3.44 56.08 20.95
CA GLU A 9 -2.60 54.89 20.92
C GLU A 9 -3.29 53.69 21.56
N ALA A 10 -3.97 53.89 22.71
CA ALA A 10 -4.81 52.86 23.32
C ALA A 10 -5.96 52.42 22.40
N LEU A 11 -6.60 53.35 21.69
CA LEU A 11 -7.68 53.02 20.74
C LEU A 11 -7.17 52.22 19.54
N ARG A 12 -5.99 52.57 18.99
CA ARG A 12 -5.37 51.82 17.89
C ARG A 12 -4.99 50.39 18.30
N THR A 13 -4.46 50.22 19.51
CA THR A 13 -4.13 48.89 20.04
C THR A 13 -5.37 48.05 20.26
N SER A 14 -6.45 48.64 20.81
CA SER A 14 -7.74 47.96 20.99
C SER A 14 -8.37 47.56 19.64
N LEU A 15 -8.31 48.41 18.62
CA LEU A 15 -8.82 48.08 17.27
C LEU A 15 -8.03 46.94 16.61
N LYS A 16 -6.69 46.96 16.71
CA LYS A 16 -5.83 45.86 16.21
C LYS A 16 -6.14 44.54 16.92
N GLU A 17 -6.34 44.58 18.23
CA GLU A 17 -6.69 43.38 19.00
C GLU A 17 -8.11 42.90 18.66
N ASN A 18 -9.07 43.80 18.45
CA ASN A 18 -10.42 43.42 18.01
C ASN A 18 -10.41 42.79 16.60
N GLU A 19 -9.62 43.33 15.67
CA GLU A 19 -9.41 42.72 14.35
C GLU A 19 -8.74 41.35 14.44
N ARG A 20 -7.71 41.20 15.30
CA ARG A 20 -7.06 39.92 15.55
C ARG A 20 -8.03 38.89 16.13
N LEU A 21 -8.82 39.27 17.13
CA LEU A 21 -9.84 38.41 17.73
C LEU A 21 -10.95 38.04 16.74
N ARG A 22 -11.39 38.99 15.89
CA ARG A 22 -12.35 38.70 14.80
C ARG A 22 -11.79 37.72 13.78
N ARG A 23 -10.54 37.92 13.32
CA ARG A 23 -9.86 36.99 12.41
C ARG A 23 -9.70 35.61 13.05
N HIS A 24 -9.30 35.56 14.32
CA HIS A 24 -9.16 34.31 15.06
C HIS A 24 -10.51 33.59 15.22
N ASN A 25 -11.58 34.32 15.55
CA ASN A 25 -12.92 33.75 15.67
C ASN A 25 -13.45 33.25 14.30
N GLN A 26 -13.22 34.01 13.22
CA GLN A 26 -13.55 33.56 11.86
C GLN A 26 -12.76 32.30 11.46
N GLN A 27 -11.48 32.19 11.83
CA GLN A 27 -10.67 31.00 11.59
C GLN A 27 -11.21 29.79 12.38
N LEU A 28 -11.56 29.98 13.66
CA LEU A 28 -12.13 28.91 14.49
C LEU A 28 -13.49 28.43 13.96
N ILE A 29 -14.36 29.35 13.56
CA ILE A 29 -15.65 29.01 12.94
C ILE A 29 -15.42 28.27 11.62
N SER A 30 -14.53 28.77 10.76
CA SER A 30 -14.21 28.14 9.47
C SER A 30 -13.65 26.74 9.63
N ALA A 31 -12.76 26.51 10.60
CA ALA A 31 -12.21 25.18 10.89
C ALA A 31 -13.28 24.22 11.44
N ALA A 32 -14.18 24.72 12.30
CA ALA A 32 -15.25 23.90 12.88
C ALA A 32 -16.30 23.42 11.86
N VAL A 33 -16.51 24.20 10.78
CA VAL A 33 -17.46 23.86 9.70
C VAL A 33 -16.77 23.48 8.39
N GLU A 34 -15.48 23.19 8.45
CA GLU A 34 -14.69 22.89 7.26
C GLU A 34 -15.27 21.67 6.51
N PRO A 35 -15.56 21.80 5.20
CA PRO A 35 -16.00 20.67 4.40
C PRO A 35 -14.89 19.64 4.22
N ILE A 36 -15.24 18.37 4.27
CA ILE A 36 -14.29 17.26 4.09
C ILE A 36 -14.45 16.68 2.70
N ALA A 37 -13.36 16.59 1.94
CA ALA A 37 -13.33 15.99 0.62
C ALA A 37 -13.20 14.47 0.72
N VAL A 38 -13.97 13.75 -0.08
CA VAL A 38 -13.68 12.35 -0.42
C VAL A 38 -12.71 12.37 -1.60
N VAL A 39 -11.46 11.97 -1.38
CA VAL A 39 -10.40 12.03 -2.40
C VAL A 39 -10.10 10.68 -3.06
N GLY A 40 -10.50 9.58 -2.42
CA GLY A 40 -10.35 8.23 -2.96
C GLY A 40 -11.36 7.28 -2.34
N MET A 41 -11.68 6.20 -3.06
CA MET A 41 -12.59 5.15 -2.60
C MET A 41 -12.08 3.78 -3.04
N GLY A 42 -12.31 2.76 -2.23
CA GLY A 42 -12.12 1.36 -2.60
C GLY A 42 -13.22 0.51 -1.96
N CYS A 43 -13.63 -0.58 -2.60
CA CYS A 43 -14.60 -1.49 -2.00
C CYS A 43 -14.55 -2.90 -2.56
N ARG A 44 -15.16 -3.82 -1.80
CA ARG A 44 -15.47 -5.20 -2.17
C ARG A 44 -16.89 -5.54 -1.73
N TYR A 45 -17.72 -6.02 -2.65
CA TYR A 45 -19.11 -6.42 -2.37
C TYR A 45 -19.46 -7.69 -3.17
N PRO A 46 -20.57 -8.37 -2.84
CA PRO A 46 -21.02 -9.53 -3.59
C PRO A 46 -21.32 -9.22 -5.06
N GLY A 47 -21.37 -10.26 -5.90
CA GLY A 47 -21.66 -10.13 -7.33
C GLY A 47 -20.47 -9.71 -8.17
N GLY A 48 -19.25 -10.08 -7.74
CA GLY A 48 -18.00 -9.75 -8.42
C GLY A 48 -17.54 -8.31 -8.28
N VAL A 49 -18.04 -7.55 -7.30
CA VAL A 49 -17.69 -6.14 -7.12
C VAL A 49 -16.32 -6.01 -6.49
N ALA A 50 -15.33 -5.57 -7.28
CA ALA A 50 -13.96 -5.35 -6.86
C ALA A 50 -13.55 -3.87 -6.77
N SER A 51 -14.44 -2.94 -7.15
CA SER A 51 -14.17 -1.50 -7.21
C SER A 51 -15.45 -0.66 -7.06
N PRO A 52 -15.34 0.65 -6.76
CA PRO A 52 -16.48 1.58 -6.81
C PRO A 52 -17.19 1.59 -8.18
N GLU A 53 -16.43 1.41 -9.26
CA GLU A 53 -16.91 1.34 -10.65
C GLU A 53 -17.72 0.06 -10.88
N ASP A 54 -17.28 -1.09 -10.37
CA ASP A 54 -18.05 -2.34 -10.45
C ASP A 54 -19.36 -2.25 -9.66
N LEU A 55 -19.32 -1.62 -8.47
CA LEU A 55 -20.53 -1.38 -7.67
C LEU A 55 -21.50 -0.49 -8.44
N TRP A 56 -20.99 0.58 -9.06
CA TRP A 56 -21.78 1.50 -9.87
C TRP A 56 -22.44 0.78 -11.04
N GLN A 57 -21.69 -0.04 -11.79
CA GLN A 57 -22.22 -0.81 -12.90
C GLN A 57 -23.29 -1.80 -12.42
N LEU A 58 -23.05 -2.51 -11.31
CA LEU A 58 -24.02 -3.43 -10.70
C LEU A 58 -25.35 -2.74 -10.37
N VAL A 59 -25.32 -1.56 -9.73
CA VAL A 59 -26.55 -0.86 -9.33
C VAL A 59 -27.27 -0.21 -10.51
N VAL A 60 -26.55 0.33 -11.49
CA VAL A 60 -27.16 0.95 -12.68
C VAL A 60 -27.86 -0.09 -13.55
N ASP A 61 -27.24 -1.26 -13.72
CA ASP A 61 -27.83 -2.39 -14.45
C ASP A 61 -28.99 -3.05 -13.67
N GLY A 62 -29.15 -2.69 -12.40
CA GLY A 62 -30.15 -3.26 -11.51
C GLY A 62 -29.95 -4.77 -11.30
N ARG A 63 -28.69 -5.20 -11.19
CA ARG A 63 -28.35 -6.60 -10.87
C ARG A 63 -28.59 -6.88 -9.38
N ASP A 64 -29.03 -8.10 -9.09
CA ASP A 64 -29.18 -8.68 -7.76
C ASP A 64 -27.97 -9.56 -7.45
N ALA A 65 -27.27 -9.27 -6.34
CA ALA A 65 -26.06 -9.95 -5.93
C ALA A 65 -26.29 -11.02 -4.85
N ILE A 66 -27.55 -11.31 -4.51
CA ILE A 66 -27.91 -12.36 -3.55
C ILE A 66 -27.82 -13.73 -4.22
N GLY A 67 -27.11 -14.66 -3.58
CA GLY A 67 -26.85 -16.00 -4.10
C GLY A 67 -26.80 -17.07 -3.01
N PRO A 68 -26.48 -18.33 -3.37
CA PRO A 68 -26.44 -19.43 -2.41
C PRO A 68 -25.36 -19.25 -1.35
N PHE A 69 -25.48 -19.99 -0.23
CA PHE A 69 -24.47 -20.01 0.82
C PHE A 69 -23.09 -20.48 0.34
N PRO A 70 -22.00 -19.95 0.92
CA PRO A 70 -20.64 -20.29 0.52
C PRO A 70 -20.30 -21.73 0.91
N THR A 71 -19.58 -22.42 0.03
CA THR A 71 -19.17 -23.82 0.21
C THR A 71 -17.72 -23.98 0.69
N ASP A 72 -16.96 -22.90 0.75
CA ASP A 72 -15.53 -22.87 1.01
C ASP A 72 -15.14 -22.62 2.49
N ARG A 73 -16.16 -22.47 3.37
CA ARG A 73 -16.00 -22.07 4.79
C ARG A 73 -16.25 -23.20 5.79
N GLY A 74 -16.66 -24.38 5.31
CA GLY A 74 -16.97 -25.53 6.16
C GLY A 74 -18.31 -25.43 6.91
N TRP A 75 -19.26 -24.64 6.40
CA TRP A 75 -20.61 -24.57 6.97
C TRP A 75 -21.37 -25.90 6.78
N ASP A 76 -22.11 -26.34 7.79
CA ASP A 76 -23.02 -27.48 7.69
C ASP A 76 -24.30 -27.06 6.95
N LEU A 77 -24.21 -27.03 5.61
CA LEU A 77 -25.31 -26.60 4.76
C LEU A 77 -26.54 -27.48 4.92
N ALA A 78 -26.37 -28.78 5.13
CA ALA A 78 -27.47 -29.72 5.33
C ALA A 78 -28.28 -29.37 6.59
N ARG A 79 -27.59 -29.00 7.68
CA ARG A 79 -28.25 -28.51 8.90
C ARG A 79 -28.92 -27.17 8.69
N LEU A 80 -28.30 -26.25 7.94
CA LEU A 80 -28.87 -24.92 7.67
C LEU A 80 -30.13 -24.99 6.82
N THR A 81 -30.22 -25.93 5.89
CA THR A 81 -31.40 -26.15 5.04
C THR A 81 -32.41 -27.14 5.61
N GLY A 82 -32.08 -27.83 6.71
CA GLY A 82 -32.93 -28.84 7.35
C GLY A 82 -33.96 -28.27 8.32
N ASP A 83 -34.66 -29.18 8.99
CA ASP A 83 -35.63 -28.85 10.05
C ASP A 83 -34.99 -28.87 11.45
N GLY A 84 -35.51 -28.07 12.38
CA GLY A 84 -35.09 -28.05 13.79
C GLY A 84 -34.06 -26.98 14.16
N ALA A 85 -33.34 -27.21 15.27
CA ALA A 85 -32.47 -26.21 15.88
C ALA A 85 -31.14 -26.01 15.11
N GLY A 86 -30.83 -24.75 14.78
CA GLY A 86 -29.66 -24.42 13.97
C GLY A 86 -29.94 -24.31 12.46
N ARG A 87 -31.21 -24.39 12.05
CA ARG A 87 -31.62 -24.10 10.66
C ARG A 87 -31.63 -22.60 10.37
N SER A 88 -31.59 -22.26 9.08
CA SER A 88 -31.85 -20.92 8.59
C SER A 88 -33.20 -20.85 7.87
N ARG A 89 -33.92 -19.74 8.02
CA ARG A 89 -35.13 -19.42 7.24
C ARG A 89 -34.79 -19.02 5.80
N ALA A 90 -33.68 -18.32 5.61
CA ALA A 90 -33.15 -17.98 4.29
C ALA A 90 -32.12 -19.03 3.87
N HIS A 91 -32.03 -19.32 2.58
CA HIS A 91 -31.01 -20.22 2.01
C HIS A 91 -30.03 -19.50 1.08
N GLU A 92 -30.15 -18.18 1.01
CA GLU A 92 -29.39 -17.28 0.17
C GLU A 92 -28.92 -16.05 0.99
N GLY A 93 -27.87 -15.39 0.51
CA GLY A 93 -27.30 -14.17 1.07
C GLY A 93 -26.27 -13.56 0.12
N GLY A 94 -25.73 -12.40 0.49
CA GLY A 94 -24.63 -11.78 -0.27
C GLY A 94 -23.27 -12.16 0.31
N PHE A 95 -22.40 -12.79 -0.50
CA PHE A 95 -21.09 -13.25 -0.06
C PHE A 95 -19.96 -12.71 -0.94
N LEU A 96 -18.80 -12.50 -0.33
CA LEU A 96 -17.57 -12.15 -1.04
C LEU A 96 -16.94 -13.41 -1.67
N ASP A 97 -16.57 -13.32 -2.96
CA ASP A 97 -16.07 -14.46 -3.74
C ASP A 97 -14.71 -15.00 -3.28
N ALA A 98 -13.77 -14.09 -2.94
CA ALA A 98 -12.37 -14.43 -2.66
C ALA A 98 -11.93 -14.07 -1.23
N MET A 99 -12.84 -14.11 -0.25
CA MET A 99 -12.51 -13.67 1.12
C MET A 99 -11.47 -14.55 1.83
N THR A 100 -11.32 -15.80 1.38
CA THR A 100 -10.30 -16.70 1.92
C THR A 100 -8.90 -16.40 1.38
N GLU A 101 -8.77 -15.53 0.38
CA GLU A 101 -7.51 -15.22 -0.28
C GLU A 101 -6.91 -13.89 0.22
N PHE A 102 -5.57 -13.81 0.25
CA PHE A 102 -4.84 -12.61 0.67
C PHE A 102 -3.38 -12.66 0.19
N ASP A 103 -2.77 -11.50 -0.10
CA ASP A 103 -1.34 -11.41 -0.41
C ASP A 103 -0.51 -11.08 0.84
N ALA A 104 -0.21 -12.10 1.65
CA ALA A 104 0.51 -11.90 2.91
C ALA A 104 1.94 -11.36 2.72
N ALA A 105 2.64 -11.80 1.67
CA ALA A 105 4.02 -11.41 1.41
C ALA A 105 4.14 -9.94 1.01
N PHE A 106 3.17 -9.41 0.27
CA PHE A 106 3.09 -7.99 -0.07
C PHE A 106 3.05 -7.10 1.18
N PHE A 107 2.26 -7.47 2.18
CA PHE A 107 2.13 -6.69 3.42
C PHE A 107 3.15 -7.06 4.50
N GLY A 108 4.14 -7.91 4.20
CA GLY A 108 5.18 -8.32 5.15
C GLY A 108 4.65 -9.18 6.31
N ILE A 109 3.58 -9.95 6.07
CA ILE A 109 2.90 -10.78 7.07
C ILE A 109 3.30 -12.25 6.86
N ALA A 110 3.69 -12.93 7.94
CA ALA A 110 4.05 -14.34 7.85
C ALA A 110 2.82 -15.21 7.50
N PRO A 111 2.95 -16.26 6.67
CA PRO A 111 1.82 -17.11 6.28
C PRO A 111 1.00 -17.68 7.46
N ARG A 112 1.65 -18.04 8.58
CA ARG A 112 0.95 -18.51 9.79
C ARG A 112 0.15 -17.41 10.49
N GLU A 113 0.65 -16.17 10.47
CA GLU A 113 -0.10 -15.04 11.01
C GLU A 113 -1.29 -14.72 10.10
N ALA A 114 -1.09 -14.67 8.78
CA ALA A 114 -2.16 -14.44 7.82
C ALA A 114 -3.30 -15.46 7.91
N LEU A 115 -2.97 -16.72 8.22
CA LEU A 115 -3.96 -17.78 8.49
C LEU A 115 -4.79 -17.53 9.75
N ALA A 116 -4.19 -16.93 10.78
CA ALA A 116 -4.87 -16.59 12.04
C ALA A 116 -5.58 -15.22 11.99
N MET A 117 -5.35 -14.42 10.95
CA MET A 117 -5.97 -13.10 10.81
C MET A 117 -7.43 -13.20 10.39
N ASP A 118 -8.29 -12.49 11.11
CA ASP A 118 -9.67 -12.23 10.70
C ASP A 118 -9.68 -11.69 9.25
N PRO A 119 -10.45 -12.30 8.33
CA PRO A 119 -10.57 -11.83 6.94
C PRO A 119 -10.88 -10.35 6.79
N GLN A 120 -11.58 -9.74 7.75
CA GLN A 120 -11.86 -8.30 7.76
C GLN A 120 -10.58 -7.46 7.80
N GLN A 121 -9.55 -7.92 8.52
CA GLN A 121 -8.24 -7.24 8.56
C GLN A 121 -7.55 -7.31 7.20
N ARG A 122 -7.54 -8.50 6.58
CA ARG A 122 -6.95 -8.76 5.26
C ARG A 122 -7.62 -7.90 4.19
N LEU A 123 -8.95 -7.89 4.18
CA LEU A 123 -9.77 -7.16 3.24
C LEU A 123 -9.55 -5.64 3.34
N LEU A 124 -9.46 -5.10 4.56
CA LEU A 124 -9.21 -3.68 4.76
C LEU A 124 -7.78 -3.25 4.40
N LEU A 125 -6.77 -4.11 4.57
CA LEU A 125 -5.41 -3.82 4.10
C LEU A 125 -5.36 -3.62 2.58
N GLU A 126 -5.91 -4.56 1.83
CA GLU A 126 -5.96 -4.46 0.36
C GLU A 126 -6.81 -3.26 -0.09
N THR A 127 -8.01 -3.11 0.48
CA THR A 127 -8.94 -2.05 0.06
C THR A 127 -8.40 -0.66 0.41
N ALA A 128 -7.71 -0.50 1.54
CA ALA A 128 -7.08 0.76 1.93
C ALA A 128 -5.90 1.12 1.01
N TRP A 129 -5.05 0.16 0.68
CA TRP A 129 -3.95 0.35 -0.27
C TRP A 129 -4.48 0.89 -1.61
N GLU A 130 -5.49 0.21 -2.16
CA GLU A 130 -6.06 0.61 -3.45
C GLU A 130 -6.80 1.94 -3.39
N ALA A 131 -7.50 2.24 -2.29
CA ALA A 131 -8.21 3.52 -2.13
C ALA A 131 -7.23 4.70 -2.09
N LEU A 132 -6.06 4.52 -1.47
CA LEU A 132 -4.97 5.50 -1.45
C LEU A 132 -4.34 5.70 -2.83
N GLU A 133 -4.04 4.62 -3.56
CA GLU A 133 -3.56 4.73 -4.95
C GLU A 133 -4.59 5.45 -5.83
N ARG A 134 -5.89 5.17 -5.65
CA ARG A 134 -6.99 5.89 -6.32
C ARG A 134 -7.10 7.34 -5.89
N ALA A 135 -6.71 7.70 -4.66
CA ALA A 135 -6.59 9.10 -4.22
C ALA A 135 -5.38 9.82 -4.83
N GLY A 136 -4.43 9.09 -5.42
CA GLY A 136 -3.17 9.67 -5.91
C GLY A 136 -2.19 9.87 -4.77
N VAL A 137 -2.35 9.10 -3.70
CA VAL A 137 -1.52 9.12 -2.51
C VAL A 137 -0.72 7.83 -2.48
N ALA A 138 0.60 7.92 -2.62
CA ALA A 138 1.47 6.76 -2.52
C ALA A 138 1.40 6.19 -1.09
N PRO A 139 0.94 4.95 -0.87
CA PRO A 139 0.75 4.41 0.48
C PRO A 139 2.05 4.41 1.30
N THR A 140 3.19 4.18 0.66
CA THR A 140 4.52 4.19 1.29
C THR A 140 5.00 5.57 1.72
N ALA A 141 4.48 6.65 1.12
CA ALA A 141 4.82 8.02 1.47
C ALA A 141 4.12 8.51 2.76
N LEU A 142 3.11 7.76 3.25
CA LEU A 142 2.37 8.10 4.47
C LEU A 142 3.06 7.65 5.76
N ARG A 143 4.18 6.91 5.68
CA ARG A 143 4.92 6.48 6.86
C ARG A 143 5.36 7.69 7.69
N GLY A 144 5.06 7.67 8.99
CA GLY A 144 5.32 8.76 9.93
C GLY A 144 4.32 9.92 9.85
N SER A 145 3.30 9.85 8.98
CA SER A 145 2.29 10.90 8.88
C SER A 145 1.22 10.76 9.96
N ARG A 146 0.58 11.88 10.32
CA ARG A 146 -0.60 11.92 11.19
C ARG A 146 -1.87 11.52 10.43
N THR A 147 -1.82 10.38 9.73
CA THR A 147 -2.98 9.81 9.06
C THR A 147 -3.78 8.95 10.03
N GLY A 148 -5.06 9.22 10.18
CA GLY A 148 -5.96 8.45 11.05
C GLY A 148 -6.65 7.29 10.33
N VAL A 149 -7.01 6.24 11.06
CA VAL A 149 -7.77 5.08 10.59
C VAL A 149 -8.97 4.84 11.50
N PHE A 150 -10.18 4.95 10.94
CA PHE A 150 -11.44 4.78 11.64
C PHE A 150 -12.21 3.63 10.97
N ALA A 151 -12.26 2.46 11.61
CA ALA A 151 -12.86 1.26 11.06
C ALA A 151 -14.17 0.93 11.76
N GLY A 152 -15.26 0.88 10.99
CA GLY A 152 -16.55 0.36 11.45
C GLY A 152 -16.66 -1.14 11.17
N THR A 153 -16.78 -1.95 12.21
CA THR A 153 -16.97 -3.39 12.06
C THR A 153 -18.12 -3.87 12.93
N THR A 154 -18.47 -5.14 12.76
CA THR A 154 -19.41 -5.90 13.58
C THR A 154 -19.07 -7.36 13.39
N ILE A 155 -19.41 -8.21 14.36
CA ILE A 155 -19.19 -9.66 14.33
C ILE A 155 -17.69 -10.03 14.23
N GLN A 156 -17.16 -10.64 15.29
CA GLN A 156 -15.78 -11.14 15.35
C GLN A 156 -15.83 -12.65 15.61
N ASP A 157 -16.40 -13.39 14.67
CA ASP A 157 -16.69 -14.82 14.82
C ASP A 157 -15.60 -15.72 14.22
N TYR A 158 -14.59 -15.16 13.56
CA TYR A 158 -13.45 -15.92 13.03
C TYR A 158 -12.68 -16.68 14.11
N GLY A 159 -12.60 -16.13 15.33
CA GLY A 159 -11.99 -16.81 16.46
C GLY A 159 -12.62 -18.17 16.78
N LYS A 160 -13.90 -18.39 16.44
CA LYS A 160 -14.56 -19.70 16.56
C LYS A 160 -14.06 -20.68 15.51
N VAL A 161 -13.88 -20.22 14.26
CA VAL A 161 -13.33 -21.03 13.17
C VAL A 161 -11.93 -21.49 13.50
N VAL A 162 -11.08 -20.58 13.98
CA VAL A 162 -9.70 -20.89 14.39
C VAL A 162 -9.67 -21.86 15.57
N ALA A 163 -10.51 -21.67 16.59
CA ALA A 163 -10.58 -22.57 17.75
C ALA A 163 -11.02 -24.00 17.42
N ASP A 164 -11.74 -24.22 16.32
CA ASP A 164 -12.25 -25.52 15.88
C ASP A 164 -11.27 -26.30 14.97
N THR A 165 -10.01 -25.85 14.88
CA THR A 165 -8.97 -26.42 14.00
C THR A 165 -7.90 -27.20 14.78
N ARG A 166 -7.10 -28.04 14.09
CA ARG A 166 -5.92 -28.71 14.73
C ARG A 166 -4.68 -27.84 14.78
N GLU A 167 -4.74 -26.66 14.16
CA GLU A 167 -3.58 -25.81 13.97
C GLU A 167 -3.32 -25.01 15.26
N ASN A 168 -2.12 -25.12 15.83
CA ASN A 168 -1.75 -24.31 16.99
C ASN A 168 -1.45 -22.88 16.53
N MET A 169 -2.40 -21.98 16.74
CA MET A 169 -2.34 -20.56 16.38
C MET A 169 -2.32 -19.63 17.61
N ASP A 170 -2.07 -20.16 18.80
CA ASP A 170 -2.19 -19.43 20.07
C ASP A 170 -1.36 -18.15 20.10
N VAL A 171 -0.18 -18.16 19.46
CA VAL A 171 0.74 -17.01 19.37
C VAL A 171 0.10 -15.81 18.67
N TYR A 172 -0.77 -16.04 17.68
CA TYR A 172 -1.40 -14.98 16.90
C TYR A 172 -2.88 -14.76 17.26
N ALA A 173 -3.46 -15.55 18.16
CA ALA A 173 -4.89 -15.49 18.48
C ALA A 173 -5.36 -14.10 18.95
N THR A 174 -4.51 -13.39 19.71
CA THR A 174 -4.83 -12.03 20.19
C THR A 174 -4.79 -11.00 19.06
N THR A 175 -3.72 -11.00 18.25
CA THR A 175 -3.55 -10.03 17.16
C THR A 175 -4.37 -10.37 15.92
N GLY A 176 -4.78 -11.62 15.76
CA GLY A 176 -5.59 -12.10 14.64
C GLY A 176 -7.07 -11.75 14.75
N HIS A 177 -7.62 -11.63 15.97
CA HIS A 177 -9.08 -11.52 16.16
C HIS A 177 -9.55 -10.30 16.96
N ALA A 178 -8.66 -9.60 17.67
CA ALA A 178 -9.08 -8.46 18.46
C ALA A 178 -9.59 -7.32 17.55
N ALA A 179 -10.82 -6.84 17.80
CA ALA A 179 -11.43 -5.78 17.00
C ALA A 179 -10.56 -4.52 16.90
N GLY A 180 -9.89 -4.14 17.99
CA GLY A 180 -8.95 -2.99 18.01
C GLY A 180 -7.75 -3.15 17.07
N VAL A 181 -7.39 -4.37 16.70
CA VAL A 181 -6.29 -4.64 15.77
C VAL A 181 -6.71 -4.38 14.32
N ILE A 182 -8.00 -4.29 13.99
CA ILE A 182 -8.45 -4.04 12.62
C ILE A 182 -7.94 -2.69 12.08
N SER A 183 -8.23 -1.59 12.78
CA SER A 183 -7.68 -0.27 12.45
C SER A 183 -6.17 -0.22 12.72
N GLY A 184 -5.73 -0.78 13.86
CA GLY A 184 -4.33 -0.78 14.26
C GLY A 184 -3.38 -1.48 13.26
N ARG A 185 -3.83 -2.54 12.59
CA ARG A 185 -3.04 -3.28 11.61
C ARG A 185 -2.87 -2.49 10.31
N VAL A 186 -3.91 -1.79 9.86
CA VAL A 186 -3.79 -0.85 8.72
C VAL A 186 -2.78 0.25 9.06
N SER A 187 -2.88 0.86 10.25
CA SER A 187 -1.90 1.86 10.71
C SER A 187 -0.50 1.29 10.80
N TYR A 188 -0.33 0.08 11.34
CA TYR A 188 0.97 -0.57 11.50
C TYR A 188 1.65 -0.84 10.16
N VAL A 189 0.93 -1.44 9.21
CA VAL A 189 1.48 -1.83 7.90
C VAL A 189 1.86 -0.59 7.07
N LEU A 190 1.02 0.45 7.10
CA LEU A 190 1.27 1.70 6.38
C LEU A 190 2.20 2.67 7.15
N GLY A 191 2.53 2.38 8.40
CA GLY A 191 3.38 3.21 9.26
C GLY A 191 2.73 4.54 9.67
N LEU A 192 1.41 4.56 9.91
CA LEU A 192 0.64 5.76 10.23
C LEU A 192 0.69 6.07 11.72
N GLU A 193 0.81 7.35 12.08
CA GLU A 193 0.93 7.84 13.45
C GLU A 193 -0.30 8.64 13.94
N GLY A 194 -1.38 8.68 13.15
CA GLY A 194 -2.66 9.26 13.57
C GLY A 194 -3.54 8.31 14.40
N PRO A 195 -4.75 8.74 14.83
CA PRO A 195 -5.66 7.92 15.61
C PRO A 195 -6.05 6.62 14.88
N ALA A 196 -6.01 5.48 15.57
CA ALA A 196 -6.48 4.19 15.05
C ALA A 196 -7.63 3.68 15.92
N VAL A 197 -8.85 3.71 15.40
CA VAL A 197 -10.08 3.44 16.15
C VAL A 197 -10.93 2.43 15.40
N THR A 198 -11.28 1.33 16.09
CA THR A 198 -12.32 0.41 15.63
C THR A 198 -13.60 0.64 16.43
N VAL A 199 -14.74 0.81 15.74
CA VAL A 199 -16.06 1.03 16.36
C VAL A 199 -17.03 -0.09 15.98
N ASP A 200 -17.81 -0.54 16.96
CA ASP A 200 -18.95 -1.45 16.76
C ASP A 200 -20.22 -0.80 17.32
N THR A 201 -21.08 -0.38 16.40
CA THR A 201 -22.43 0.15 16.66
C THR A 201 -23.44 -0.62 15.80
N GLY A 202 -23.14 -1.89 15.52
CA GLY A 202 -23.88 -2.74 14.59
C GLY A 202 -23.92 -2.16 13.17
N CYS A 203 -25.10 -2.10 12.58
CA CYS A 203 -25.28 -1.67 11.19
C CYS A 203 -24.84 -0.22 10.90
N SER A 204 -24.72 0.63 11.93
CA SER A 204 -24.28 2.03 11.77
C SER A 204 -22.76 2.23 11.81
N SER A 205 -21.96 1.19 12.10
CA SER A 205 -20.53 1.29 12.41
C SER A 205 -19.71 2.11 11.41
N SER A 206 -19.85 1.89 10.10
CA SER A 206 -19.06 2.63 9.11
C SER A 206 -19.42 4.10 8.98
N LEU A 207 -20.67 4.51 9.22
CA LEU A 207 -21.01 5.95 9.26
C LEU A 207 -20.57 6.62 10.56
N VAL A 208 -20.58 5.88 11.68
CA VAL A 208 -19.98 6.35 12.93
C VAL A 208 -18.49 6.55 12.76
N ALA A 209 -17.80 5.60 12.11
CA ALA A 209 -16.38 5.73 11.78
C ALA A 209 -16.11 6.94 10.87
N LEU A 210 -16.93 7.16 9.85
CA LEU A 210 -16.86 8.35 9.00
C LEU A 210 -17.06 9.65 9.79
N HIS A 211 -18.02 9.68 10.73
CA HIS A 211 -18.21 10.85 11.59
C HIS A 211 -16.94 11.17 12.39
N TRP A 212 -16.31 10.16 13.02
CA TRP A 212 -15.08 10.37 13.79
C TRP A 212 -13.88 10.78 12.92
N ALA A 213 -13.76 10.22 11.71
CA ALA A 213 -12.75 10.65 10.75
C ALA A 213 -12.92 12.13 10.36
N VAL A 214 -14.17 12.56 10.11
CA VAL A 214 -14.51 13.97 9.84
C VAL A 214 -14.15 14.86 11.03
N GLN A 215 -14.44 14.45 12.27
CA GLN A 215 -14.07 15.23 13.45
C GLN A 215 -12.56 15.34 13.59
N SER A 216 -11.81 14.25 13.42
CA SER A 216 -10.35 14.23 13.55
C SER A 216 -9.64 15.12 12.52
N LEU A 217 -10.19 15.22 11.30
CA LEU A 217 -9.70 16.15 10.28
C LEU A 217 -10.00 17.61 10.63
N ARG A 218 -11.20 17.91 11.13
CA ARG A 218 -11.60 19.27 11.55
C ARG A 218 -10.81 19.78 12.74
N THR A 219 -10.49 18.90 13.70
CA THR A 219 -9.69 19.26 14.88
C THR A 219 -8.18 19.27 14.62
N GLY A 220 -7.74 18.77 13.46
CA GLY A 220 -6.33 18.74 13.08
C GLY A 220 -5.50 17.63 13.74
N GLU A 221 -6.16 16.67 14.40
CA GLU A 221 -5.55 15.43 14.88
C GLU A 221 -5.06 14.57 13.72
N SER A 222 -5.83 14.55 12.63
CA SER A 222 -5.47 13.90 11.37
C SER A 222 -5.21 14.93 10.25
N THR A 223 -4.23 14.64 9.39
CA THR A 223 -4.02 15.39 8.13
C THR A 223 -4.69 14.72 6.94
N LEU A 224 -4.85 13.40 7.00
CA LEU A 224 -5.59 12.54 6.09
C LEU A 224 -6.27 11.48 6.95
N ALA A 225 -7.45 10.99 6.57
CA ALA A 225 -8.13 9.95 7.34
C ALA A 225 -8.71 8.86 6.43
N LEU A 226 -8.60 7.62 6.88
CA LEU A 226 -9.27 6.47 6.30
C LEU A 226 -10.53 6.17 7.10
N ALA A 227 -11.70 6.34 6.48
CA ALA A 227 -12.97 5.90 7.05
C ALA A 227 -13.39 4.59 6.38
N CYS A 228 -13.45 3.53 7.15
CA CYS A 228 -13.57 2.16 6.64
C CYS A 228 -14.80 1.46 7.23
N GLY A 229 -15.30 0.47 6.50
CA GLY A 229 -16.30 -0.48 6.99
C GLY A 229 -15.98 -1.88 6.47
N ALA A 230 -16.09 -2.91 7.31
CA ALA A 230 -15.94 -4.30 6.88
C ALA A 230 -16.87 -5.24 7.64
N THR A 231 -17.30 -6.31 6.98
CA THR A 231 -18.01 -7.43 7.58
C THR A 231 -17.75 -8.68 6.74
N VAL A 232 -17.34 -9.76 7.40
CA VAL A 232 -17.27 -11.12 6.85
C VAL A 232 -17.94 -12.06 7.84
N MET A 233 -18.89 -12.85 7.37
CA MET A 233 -19.59 -13.88 8.14
C MET A 233 -18.77 -15.18 8.10
N CYS A 234 -17.94 -15.41 9.12
CA CYS A 234 -17.11 -16.61 9.14
C CYS A 234 -17.92 -17.85 9.55
N THR A 235 -18.97 -17.67 10.34
CA THR A 235 -19.92 -18.72 10.77
C THR A 235 -21.34 -18.40 10.33
N PRO A 236 -22.26 -19.39 10.25
CA PRO A 236 -23.66 -19.13 9.87
C PRO A 236 -24.51 -18.57 11.02
N GLY A 237 -23.90 -18.14 12.13
CA GLY A 237 -24.61 -17.75 13.36
C GLY A 237 -25.63 -16.62 13.17
N THR A 238 -25.36 -15.66 12.28
CA THR A 238 -26.28 -14.56 11.96
C THR A 238 -27.58 -15.08 11.36
N PHE A 239 -27.51 -16.03 10.44
CA PHE A 239 -28.68 -16.64 9.82
C PHE A 239 -29.51 -17.45 10.83
N VAL A 240 -28.85 -18.27 11.66
CA VAL A 240 -29.53 -19.08 12.69
C VAL A 240 -30.22 -18.19 13.73
N SER A 241 -29.54 -17.17 14.23
CA SER A 241 -30.08 -16.30 15.28
C SER A 241 -31.25 -15.45 14.79
N PHE A 242 -31.18 -14.89 13.58
CA PHE A 242 -32.29 -14.10 13.02
C PHE A 242 -33.46 -14.95 12.52
N THR A 243 -33.21 -16.23 12.21
CA THR A 243 -34.28 -17.21 11.98
C THR A 243 -35.13 -17.39 13.24
N ALA A 244 -34.49 -17.54 14.40
CA ALA A 244 -35.19 -17.69 15.67
C ALA A 244 -35.96 -16.42 16.08
N GLN A 245 -35.49 -15.24 15.67
CA GLN A 245 -36.16 -13.95 15.91
C GLN A 245 -37.25 -13.64 14.89
N GLY A 246 -37.36 -14.43 13.81
CA GLY A 246 -38.29 -14.15 12.71
C GLY A 246 -37.93 -12.92 11.87
N GLY A 247 -36.68 -12.44 11.95
CA GLY A 247 -36.24 -11.20 11.31
C GLY A 247 -35.67 -11.35 9.90
N LEU A 248 -35.49 -12.59 9.39
CA LEU A 248 -34.97 -12.85 8.04
C LEU A 248 -36.07 -12.82 6.98
N ALA A 249 -35.77 -12.16 5.86
CA ALA A 249 -36.51 -12.34 4.61
C ALA A 249 -36.33 -13.79 4.12
N ALA A 250 -37.42 -14.44 3.71
CA ALA A 250 -37.36 -15.86 3.32
C ALA A 250 -36.51 -16.10 2.05
N ASP A 251 -36.50 -15.13 1.15
CA ASP A 251 -35.73 -15.13 -0.10
C ASP A 251 -34.33 -14.48 0.06
N GLY A 252 -33.92 -14.14 1.28
CA GLY A 252 -32.62 -13.53 1.55
C GLY A 252 -32.41 -12.13 0.97
N ARG A 253 -33.45 -11.46 0.46
CA ARG A 253 -33.35 -10.14 -0.20
C ARG A 253 -33.86 -9.01 0.69
N CYS A 254 -33.22 -7.85 0.62
CA CYS A 254 -33.76 -6.63 1.22
C CYS A 254 -34.75 -5.99 0.23
N LYS A 255 -36.00 -5.81 0.66
CA LYS A 255 -37.08 -5.24 -0.16
C LYS A 255 -37.50 -3.87 0.40
N PRO A 256 -36.63 -2.84 0.33
CA PRO A 256 -36.78 -1.60 1.06
C PRO A 256 -38.08 -0.87 0.70
N PHE A 257 -38.89 -0.55 1.71
CA PHE A 257 -40.15 0.17 1.61
C PHE A 257 -41.22 -0.50 0.72
N SER A 258 -41.02 -1.76 0.36
CA SER A 258 -41.94 -2.54 -0.45
C SER A 258 -43.12 -3.07 0.37
N ALA A 259 -44.28 -3.26 -0.25
CA ALA A 259 -45.37 -4.05 0.33
C ALA A 259 -44.96 -5.52 0.58
N ALA A 260 -43.94 -6.01 -0.13
CA ALA A 260 -43.39 -7.37 0.02
C ALA A 260 -42.24 -7.47 1.05
N ALA A 261 -41.99 -6.40 1.81
CA ALA A 261 -40.99 -6.39 2.88
C ALA A 261 -41.35 -7.42 3.98
N ASP A 262 -40.48 -8.40 4.21
CA ASP A 262 -40.70 -9.50 5.16
C ASP A 262 -39.52 -9.77 6.10
N GLY A 263 -38.45 -8.97 6.01
CA GLY A 263 -37.25 -9.11 6.84
C GLY A 263 -35.98 -8.62 6.16
N VAL A 264 -34.85 -8.85 6.82
CA VAL A 264 -33.52 -8.49 6.30
C VAL A 264 -32.90 -9.63 5.50
N GLY A 265 -32.23 -9.27 4.41
CA GLY A 265 -31.31 -10.13 3.66
C GLY A 265 -29.86 -9.85 4.04
N TRP A 266 -29.15 -10.81 4.65
CA TRP A 266 -27.78 -10.57 5.13
C TRP A 266 -26.73 -10.66 4.03
N SER A 267 -25.70 -9.83 4.19
CA SER A 267 -24.62 -9.75 3.23
C SER A 267 -23.29 -9.36 3.89
N GLU A 268 -22.22 -9.47 3.12
CA GLU A 268 -20.84 -9.15 3.46
C GLU A 268 -20.34 -7.95 2.64
N GLY A 269 -19.23 -7.37 3.07
CA GLY A 269 -18.58 -6.36 2.24
C GLY A 269 -17.51 -5.57 2.96
N ALA A 270 -16.78 -4.78 2.20
CA ALA A 270 -15.91 -3.74 2.72
C ALA A 270 -15.90 -2.50 1.84
N GLY A 271 -15.69 -1.35 2.48
CA GLY A 271 -15.48 -0.08 1.81
C GLY A 271 -14.49 0.79 2.59
N VAL A 272 -13.70 1.56 1.86
CA VAL A 272 -12.74 2.52 2.40
C VAL A 272 -12.93 3.86 1.67
N LEU A 273 -12.98 4.94 2.44
CA LEU A 273 -12.97 6.32 1.96
C LEU A 273 -11.67 6.98 2.42
N VAL A 274 -10.98 7.62 1.49
CA VAL A 274 -9.83 8.50 1.80
C VAL A 274 -10.34 9.92 1.91
N LEU A 275 -10.07 10.56 3.05
CA LEU A 275 -10.64 11.85 3.42
C LEU A 275 -9.56 12.87 3.74
N GLU A 276 -9.77 14.10 3.26
CA GLU A 276 -8.96 15.26 3.61
C GLU A 276 -9.87 16.47 3.86
N ARG A 277 -9.34 17.48 4.56
CA ARG A 277 -9.95 18.81 4.51
C ARG A 277 -10.03 19.27 3.06
N LEU A 278 -11.14 19.88 2.64
CA LEU A 278 -11.31 20.31 1.25
C LEU A 278 -10.19 21.27 0.82
N SER A 279 -9.73 22.17 1.69
CA SER A 279 -8.61 23.05 1.38
C SER A 279 -7.29 22.31 1.17
N ASP A 280 -7.10 21.19 1.87
CA ASP A 280 -5.89 20.37 1.79
C ASP A 280 -5.89 19.56 0.50
N ALA A 281 -7.01 18.93 0.15
CA ALA A 281 -7.17 18.23 -1.12
C ALA A 281 -6.89 19.15 -2.31
N LEU A 282 -7.44 20.36 -2.29
CA LEU A 282 -7.20 21.37 -3.34
C LEU A 282 -5.73 21.82 -3.38
N ARG A 283 -5.11 22.07 -2.22
CA ARG A 283 -3.70 22.46 -2.14
C ARG A 283 -2.76 21.36 -2.64
N ASN A 284 -3.08 20.10 -2.33
CA ASN A 284 -2.29 18.94 -2.70
C ASN A 284 -2.57 18.48 -4.15
N GLY A 285 -3.55 19.08 -4.82
CA GLY A 285 -3.96 18.66 -6.18
C GLY A 285 -4.65 17.30 -6.21
N HIS A 286 -5.16 16.81 -5.08
CA HIS A 286 -5.89 15.55 -5.00
C HIS A 286 -7.30 15.72 -5.61
N PRO A 287 -7.83 14.69 -6.31
CA PRO A 287 -9.16 14.76 -6.88
C PRO A 287 -10.21 14.86 -5.79
N VAL A 288 -11.22 15.71 -5.97
CA VAL A 288 -12.38 15.76 -5.07
C VAL A 288 -13.53 15.01 -5.72
N LEU A 289 -13.87 13.84 -5.20
CA LEU A 289 -14.93 12.98 -5.74
C LEU A 289 -16.33 13.44 -5.28
N ALA A 290 -16.40 13.89 -4.02
CA ALA A 290 -17.57 14.49 -3.39
C ALA A 290 -17.14 15.21 -2.11
N VAL A 291 -18.07 15.94 -1.48
CA VAL A 291 -17.85 16.63 -0.22
C VAL A 291 -18.79 16.10 0.86
N VAL A 292 -18.23 15.69 2.00
CA VAL A 292 -18.97 15.45 3.23
C VAL A 292 -19.22 16.80 3.90
N ARG A 293 -20.45 17.31 3.77
CA ARG A 293 -20.84 18.63 4.27
C ARG A 293 -21.16 18.62 5.76
N GLY A 294 -21.85 17.58 6.22
CA GLY A 294 -22.20 17.45 7.61
C GLY A 294 -22.47 16.01 8.01
N THR A 295 -22.25 15.71 9.28
CA THR A 295 -22.52 14.39 9.86
C THR A 295 -23.13 14.58 11.25
N ALA A 296 -24.03 13.69 11.65
CA ALA A 296 -24.55 13.66 13.01
C ALA A 296 -24.80 12.23 13.47
N LEU A 297 -24.64 12.03 14.79
CA LEU A 297 -24.92 10.79 15.49
C LEU A 297 -25.94 11.05 16.61
N ASN A 298 -26.83 10.10 16.87
CA ASN A 298 -27.60 10.06 18.12
C ASN A 298 -27.97 8.63 18.52
N GLN A 299 -28.83 8.50 19.53
CA GLN A 299 -29.33 7.24 20.04
C GLN A 299 -30.85 7.26 20.18
N ASP A 300 -31.47 6.10 19.96
CA ASP A 300 -32.93 5.90 20.05
C ASP A 300 -33.45 6.07 21.49
N GLY A 301 -32.60 5.79 22.49
CA GLY A 301 -32.99 5.79 23.89
C GLY A 301 -33.88 4.60 24.24
N ALA A 302 -34.74 4.75 25.25
CA ALA A 302 -35.71 3.71 25.59
C ALA A 302 -36.86 3.68 24.56
N SER A 303 -36.97 2.61 23.79
CA SER A 303 -38.03 2.34 22.80
C SER A 303 -38.79 1.04 23.13
N ASN A 304 -39.61 0.53 22.20
CA ASN A 304 -40.41 -0.71 22.37
C ASN A 304 -39.58 -2.02 22.39
N GLY A 305 -38.28 -1.93 22.66
CA GLY A 305 -37.32 -3.03 22.68
C GLY A 305 -35.98 -2.56 22.16
N ILE A 306 -34.88 -3.18 22.59
CA ILE A 306 -33.52 -2.74 22.21
C ILE A 306 -33.29 -2.71 20.69
N SER A 307 -33.97 -3.59 19.95
CA SER A 307 -33.92 -3.70 18.49
C SER A 307 -35.03 -2.93 17.75
N ALA A 308 -35.93 -2.28 18.47
CA ALA A 308 -37.04 -1.53 17.87
C ALA A 308 -36.60 -0.09 17.56
N PRO A 309 -36.63 0.36 16.29
CA PRO A 309 -36.16 1.69 15.91
C PRO A 309 -37.06 2.81 16.43
N ASN A 310 -36.52 4.02 16.58
CA ASN A 310 -37.24 5.20 17.07
C ASN A 310 -37.33 6.32 16.01
N GLY A 311 -38.49 6.46 15.36
CA GLY A 311 -38.74 7.47 14.32
C GLY A 311 -38.43 8.92 14.75
N PRO A 312 -38.90 9.40 15.92
CA PRO A 312 -38.52 10.71 16.42
C PRO A 312 -37.01 10.90 16.62
N ALA A 313 -36.25 9.87 17.02
CA ALA A 313 -34.79 9.93 17.11
C ALA A 313 -34.15 10.05 15.73
N GLN A 314 -34.63 9.29 14.74
CA GLN A 314 -34.19 9.38 13.35
C GLN A 314 -34.45 10.79 12.76
N GLN A 315 -35.61 11.39 13.02
CA GLN A 315 -35.88 12.78 12.63
C GLN A 315 -34.88 13.76 13.27
N ARG A 316 -34.52 13.58 14.54
CA ARG A 316 -33.56 14.45 15.24
C ARG A 316 -32.16 14.33 14.66
N VAL A 317 -31.67 13.13 14.34
CA VAL A 317 -30.33 12.97 13.75
C VAL A 317 -30.25 13.56 12.36
N ILE A 318 -31.32 13.43 11.56
CA ILE A 318 -31.43 14.06 10.24
C ILE A 318 -31.31 15.57 10.37
N ARG A 319 -32.12 16.20 11.25
CA ARG A 319 -32.07 17.65 11.48
C ARG A 319 -30.69 18.10 11.98
N ALA A 320 -30.09 17.37 12.90
CA ALA A 320 -28.75 17.69 13.40
C ALA A 320 -27.66 17.63 12.31
N ALA A 321 -27.77 16.68 11.37
CA ALA A 321 -26.83 16.59 10.25
C ALA A 321 -27.01 17.75 9.25
N LEU A 322 -28.25 18.18 9.00
CA LEU A 322 -28.57 19.36 8.19
C LEU A 322 -28.03 20.64 8.83
N ASP A 323 -28.24 20.80 10.15
CA ASP A 323 -27.69 21.91 10.93
C ASP A 323 -26.16 21.91 10.89
N ASN A 324 -25.52 20.74 11.03
CA ASN A 324 -24.06 20.61 10.92
C ASN A 324 -23.53 20.97 9.52
N ALA A 325 -24.30 20.67 8.47
CA ALA A 325 -23.96 20.97 7.08
C ALA A 325 -24.26 22.44 6.69
N GLY A 326 -25.08 23.15 7.47
CA GLY A 326 -25.58 24.49 7.17
C GLY A 326 -26.51 24.52 5.96
N VAL A 327 -27.34 23.50 5.78
CA VAL A 327 -28.28 23.37 4.63
C VAL A 327 -29.70 23.09 5.12
N THR A 328 -30.71 23.45 4.31
CA THR A 328 -32.12 23.20 4.62
C THR A 328 -32.62 21.89 4.00
N PRO A 329 -33.71 21.28 4.52
CA PRO A 329 -34.25 20.03 3.98
C PRO A 329 -34.60 20.08 2.48
N GLU A 330 -35.07 21.22 1.98
CA GLU A 330 -35.45 21.43 0.57
C GLU A 330 -34.26 21.40 -0.38
N GLN A 331 -33.05 21.61 0.15
CA GLN A 331 -31.79 21.57 -0.60
C GLN A 331 -31.23 20.15 -0.78
N ILE A 332 -31.82 19.14 -0.13
CA ILE A 332 -31.45 17.73 -0.29
C ILE A 332 -32.34 17.11 -1.36
N ASP A 333 -31.74 16.51 -2.39
CA ASP A 333 -32.47 15.99 -3.56
C ASP A 333 -32.86 14.52 -3.39
N ALA A 334 -31.99 13.74 -2.76
CA ALA A 334 -32.17 12.31 -2.58
C ALA A 334 -31.70 11.84 -1.19
N VAL A 335 -32.23 10.70 -0.74
CA VAL A 335 -31.73 9.98 0.42
C VAL A 335 -31.46 8.53 0.07
N GLU A 336 -30.23 8.11 0.36
CA GLU A 336 -29.81 6.73 0.47
C GLU A 336 -30.13 6.25 1.90
N ALA A 337 -31.22 5.49 2.02
CA ALA A 337 -31.79 5.11 3.31
C ALA A 337 -31.07 3.93 3.96
N HIS A 338 -31.39 3.70 5.23
CA HIS A 338 -31.06 2.44 5.88
C HIS A 338 -31.82 1.29 5.21
N GLY A 339 -33.13 1.41 4.98
CA GLY A 339 -33.95 0.63 4.04
C GLY A 339 -33.62 -0.87 4.04
N THR A 340 -34.06 -1.58 5.08
CA THR A 340 -33.68 -2.98 5.33
C THR A 340 -34.66 -3.99 4.77
N GLY A 341 -35.87 -3.57 4.39
CA GLY A 341 -36.95 -4.46 4.03
C GLY A 341 -37.65 -5.08 5.26
N THR A 342 -37.48 -4.50 6.45
CA THR A 342 -38.15 -4.99 7.66
C THR A 342 -39.55 -4.40 7.79
N THR A 343 -40.51 -5.23 8.20
CA THR A 343 -41.93 -4.84 8.34
C THR A 343 -42.16 -3.70 9.32
N LEU A 344 -41.32 -3.58 10.36
CA LEU A 344 -41.42 -2.51 11.35
C LEU A 344 -40.49 -1.32 11.05
N GLY A 345 -39.25 -1.59 10.64
CA GLY A 345 -38.22 -0.56 10.52
C GLY A 345 -38.44 0.37 9.34
N ASP A 346 -38.80 -0.19 8.18
CA ASP A 346 -38.97 0.60 6.96
C ASP A 346 -40.13 1.62 7.07
N PRO A 347 -41.32 1.29 7.62
CA PRO A 347 -42.34 2.29 7.87
C PRO A 347 -41.91 3.42 8.81
N ILE A 348 -41.17 3.09 9.88
CA ILE A 348 -40.67 4.08 10.84
C ILE A 348 -39.67 5.03 10.18
N GLU A 349 -38.76 4.51 9.38
CA GLU A 349 -37.80 5.33 8.63
C GLU A 349 -38.49 6.21 7.58
N ALA A 350 -39.42 5.66 6.80
CA ALA A 350 -40.15 6.41 5.79
C ALA A 350 -40.93 7.58 6.40
N GLN A 351 -41.60 7.35 7.54
CA GLN A 351 -42.29 8.41 8.29
C GLN A 351 -41.32 9.48 8.83
N ALA A 352 -40.14 9.07 9.31
CA ALA A 352 -39.11 10.01 9.74
C ALA A 352 -38.62 10.89 8.58
N LEU A 353 -38.42 10.31 7.39
CA LEU A 353 -38.03 11.04 6.17
C LEU A 353 -39.14 11.97 5.67
N LEU A 354 -40.40 11.53 5.65
CA LEU A 354 -41.56 12.37 5.32
C LEU A 354 -41.66 13.59 6.25
N ALA A 355 -41.41 13.40 7.53
CA ALA A 355 -41.46 14.47 8.54
C ALA A 355 -40.25 15.41 8.51
N ALA A 356 -39.06 14.91 8.17
CA ALA A 356 -37.83 15.70 8.16
C ALA A 356 -37.57 16.40 6.81
N TYR A 357 -37.83 15.71 5.70
CA TYR A 357 -37.53 16.17 4.35
C TYR A 357 -38.77 16.45 3.50
N GLY A 358 -39.84 15.67 3.66
CA GLY A 358 -41.00 15.66 2.76
C GLY A 358 -41.92 16.88 2.83
N GLN A 359 -41.72 17.78 3.79
CA GLN A 359 -42.56 18.95 4.01
C GLN A 359 -42.14 20.15 3.15
N ASN A 360 -43.09 20.99 2.76
CA ASN A 360 -42.85 22.26 2.04
C ASN A 360 -41.98 22.15 0.77
N ARG A 361 -42.16 21.08 -0.03
CA ARG A 361 -41.37 20.86 -1.24
C ARG A 361 -42.18 21.03 -2.53
N ASP A 362 -41.58 21.69 -3.51
CA ASP A 362 -42.09 21.71 -4.89
C ASP A 362 -41.75 20.44 -5.68
N ARG A 363 -40.63 19.78 -5.35
CA ARG A 363 -40.18 18.52 -5.95
C ARG A 363 -40.02 17.43 -4.90
N PRO A 364 -40.41 16.17 -5.19
CA PRO A 364 -40.30 15.10 -4.22
C PRO A 364 -38.83 14.82 -3.88
N LEU A 365 -38.56 14.46 -2.62
CA LEU A 365 -37.31 13.83 -2.22
C LEU A 365 -37.26 12.43 -2.86
N LEU A 366 -36.15 12.11 -3.52
CA LEU A 366 -35.95 10.80 -4.14
C LEU A 366 -35.35 9.82 -3.13
N LEU A 367 -35.96 8.65 -2.96
CA LEU A 367 -35.62 7.69 -1.90
C LEU A 367 -35.18 6.35 -2.50
N GLY A 368 -34.04 5.83 -2.05
CA GLY A 368 -33.57 4.51 -2.44
C GLY A 368 -32.65 3.85 -1.40
N SER A 369 -32.22 2.61 -1.67
CA SER A 369 -31.28 1.86 -0.83
C SER A 369 -30.47 0.87 -1.67
N VAL A 370 -29.15 0.86 -1.50
CA VAL A 370 -28.20 -0.07 -2.14
C VAL A 370 -28.44 -1.51 -1.67
N LYS A 371 -29.05 -1.69 -0.51
CA LYS A 371 -29.29 -3.02 0.07
C LYS A 371 -30.24 -3.85 -0.79
N SER A 372 -31.06 -3.22 -1.63
CA SER A 372 -31.88 -3.96 -2.60
C SER A 372 -31.05 -4.73 -3.63
N ASN A 373 -29.82 -4.29 -3.90
CA ASN A 373 -28.92 -4.93 -4.86
C ASN A 373 -27.94 -5.90 -4.20
N ILE A 374 -27.36 -5.50 -3.06
CA ILE A 374 -26.25 -6.24 -2.45
C ILE A 374 -26.59 -6.86 -1.09
N GLY A 375 -27.83 -6.73 -0.62
CA GLY A 375 -28.22 -7.11 0.74
C GLY A 375 -27.65 -6.18 1.82
N HIS A 376 -27.88 -6.52 3.08
CA HIS A 376 -27.41 -5.75 4.21
C HIS A 376 -25.99 -6.18 4.62
N THR A 377 -24.99 -5.39 4.21
CA THR A 377 -23.55 -5.60 4.47
C THR A 377 -23.10 -5.21 5.89
N GLN A 378 -24.04 -5.23 6.83
CA GLN A 378 -23.84 -5.00 8.27
C GLN A 378 -22.95 -3.77 8.59
N GLY A 379 -21.76 -3.97 9.17
CA GLY A 379 -20.84 -2.89 9.55
C GLY A 379 -20.34 -2.07 8.35
N ALA A 380 -20.33 -2.66 7.15
CA ALA A 380 -19.99 -2.00 5.89
C ALA A 380 -21.18 -1.32 5.18
N ALA A 381 -22.40 -1.40 5.72
CA ALA A 381 -23.60 -0.90 5.04
C ALA A 381 -23.60 0.62 4.81
N GLY A 382 -23.13 1.37 5.80
CA GLY A 382 -23.02 2.82 5.73
C GLY A 382 -22.11 3.29 4.59
N VAL A 383 -20.88 2.76 4.56
CA VAL A 383 -19.90 3.11 3.54
C VAL A 383 -20.33 2.65 2.13
N ALA A 384 -21.05 1.53 2.00
CA ALA A 384 -21.64 1.12 0.72
C ALA A 384 -22.62 2.17 0.17
N GLY A 385 -23.49 2.70 1.02
CA GLY A 385 -24.42 3.78 0.68
C GLY A 385 -23.69 5.08 0.29
N VAL A 386 -22.61 5.43 1.01
CA VAL A 386 -21.77 6.58 0.65
C VAL A 386 -21.13 6.40 -0.71
N ILE A 387 -20.47 5.26 -0.98
CA ILE A 387 -19.80 5.00 -2.27
C ILE A 387 -20.80 5.07 -3.42
N LYS A 388 -21.96 4.38 -3.31
CA LYS A 388 -23.04 4.47 -4.32
C LYS A 388 -23.45 5.92 -4.56
N THR A 389 -23.64 6.69 -3.49
CA THR A 389 -24.11 8.08 -3.58
C THR A 389 -23.06 9.00 -4.23
N VAL A 390 -21.77 8.81 -3.92
CA VAL A 390 -20.68 9.53 -4.58
C VAL A 390 -20.64 9.22 -6.07
N MET A 391 -20.80 7.95 -6.47
CA MET A 391 -20.86 7.56 -7.88
C MET A 391 -22.10 8.17 -8.59
N ALA A 392 -23.25 8.19 -7.92
CA ALA A 392 -24.47 8.83 -8.41
C ALA A 392 -24.30 10.34 -8.63
N LEU A 393 -23.64 11.04 -7.70
CA LEU A 393 -23.32 12.47 -7.82
C LEU A 393 -22.40 12.74 -9.02
N ARG A 394 -21.36 11.90 -9.22
CA ARG A 394 -20.41 12.02 -10.34
C ARG A 394 -21.08 11.76 -11.69
N ALA A 395 -21.97 10.77 -11.76
CA ALA A 395 -22.67 10.40 -12.99
C ALA A 395 -23.90 11.28 -13.28
N GLY A 396 -24.39 12.06 -12.31
CA GLY A 396 -25.63 12.82 -12.44
C GLY A 396 -26.86 11.92 -12.62
N LEU A 397 -26.85 10.72 -12.02
CA LEU A 397 -27.89 9.70 -12.18
C LEU A 397 -28.19 9.03 -10.83
N LEU A 398 -29.47 8.87 -10.50
CA LEU A 398 -29.94 8.12 -9.33
C LEU A 398 -30.46 6.75 -9.76
N PRO A 399 -29.78 5.64 -9.40
CA PRO A 399 -30.22 4.29 -9.76
C PRO A 399 -31.52 3.88 -9.07
N ARG A 400 -32.30 3.02 -9.73
CA ARG A 400 -33.49 2.41 -9.12
C ARG A 400 -33.12 1.55 -7.92
N SER A 401 -34.02 1.45 -6.94
CA SER A 401 -33.99 0.41 -5.91
C SER A 401 -34.82 -0.77 -6.40
N LEU A 402 -34.30 -1.99 -6.22
CA LEU A 402 -35.02 -3.21 -6.59
C LEU A 402 -36.17 -3.46 -5.62
N HIS A 403 -37.24 -4.09 -6.11
CA HIS A 403 -38.42 -4.51 -5.34
C HIS A 403 -39.28 -3.37 -4.77
N ALA A 404 -39.10 -2.13 -5.25
CA ALA A 404 -39.74 -0.92 -4.73
C ALA A 404 -40.99 -0.49 -5.54
N GLU A 405 -41.47 -1.32 -6.47
CA GLU A 405 -42.58 -0.97 -7.39
C GLU A 405 -43.90 -0.73 -6.67
N GLU A 406 -44.21 -1.57 -5.67
CA GLU A 406 -45.39 -1.43 -4.82
C GLU A 406 -44.94 -0.99 -3.41
N PRO A 407 -45.17 0.28 -3.02
CA PRO A 407 -44.77 0.76 -1.71
C PRO A 407 -45.62 0.16 -0.59
N THR A 408 -45.04 0.03 0.62
CA THR A 408 -45.75 -0.51 1.79
C THR A 408 -47.01 0.32 2.13
N PRO A 409 -48.15 -0.34 2.43
CA PRO A 409 -49.38 0.35 2.85
C PRO A 409 -49.32 0.85 4.30
N ASP A 410 -48.31 0.46 5.08
CA ASP A 410 -48.13 0.88 6.48
C ASP A 410 -47.57 2.31 6.62
N VAL A 411 -47.37 2.99 5.49
CA VAL A 411 -46.91 4.38 5.40
C VAL A 411 -47.93 5.20 4.62
N ASP A 412 -48.38 6.33 5.21
CA ASP A 412 -49.11 7.35 4.46
C ASP A 412 -48.13 8.19 3.61
N TRP A 413 -47.86 7.72 2.40
CA TRP A 413 -47.00 8.42 1.43
C TRP A 413 -47.56 9.76 0.97
N THR A 414 -48.83 10.07 1.26
CA THR A 414 -49.44 11.37 0.92
C THR A 414 -49.18 12.46 1.97
N ALA A 415 -48.65 12.09 3.14
CA ALA A 415 -48.30 13.01 4.23
C ALA A 415 -47.13 13.96 3.92
N GLY A 416 -46.43 13.75 2.80
CA GLY A 416 -45.31 14.57 2.35
C GLY A 416 -44.85 14.19 0.94
N SER A 417 -43.93 14.96 0.38
CA SER A 417 -43.43 14.76 -0.99
C SER A 417 -42.14 13.94 -0.98
N VAL A 418 -42.28 12.61 -0.86
CA VAL A 418 -41.18 11.61 -0.97
C VAL A 418 -41.56 10.58 -2.02
N ARG A 419 -40.62 10.16 -2.86
CA ARG A 419 -40.86 9.21 -3.95
C ARG A 419 -39.75 8.16 -4.02
N LEU A 420 -40.14 6.88 -4.02
CA LEU A 420 -39.23 5.76 -4.23
C LEU A 420 -38.64 5.77 -5.65
N LEU A 421 -37.35 5.48 -5.74
CA LEU A 421 -36.63 5.33 -7.01
C LEU A 421 -36.97 3.98 -7.65
N THR A 422 -38.04 3.91 -8.44
CA THR A 422 -38.45 2.68 -9.17
C THR A 422 -37.82 2.56 -10.56
N ALA A 423 -37.19 3.63 -11.05
CA ALA A 423 -36.45 3.66 -12.31
C ALA A 423 -35.19 4.55 -12.18
N ASN A 424 -34.18 4.28 -13.02
CA ASN A 424 -32.99 5.12 -13.10
C ASN A 424 -33.41 6.54 -13.51
N THR A 425 -33.14 7.52 -12.65
CA THR A 425 -33.66 8.88 -12.77
C THR A 425 -32.50 9.87 -12.87
N PRO A 426 -32.44 10.76 -13.89
CA PRO A 426 -31.45 11.82 -13.94
C PRO A 426 -31.50 12.68 -12.68
N TRP A 427 -30.33 13.13 -12.20
CA TRP A 427 -30.28 14.00 -11.03
C TRP A 427 -31.02 15.32 -11.30
N PRO A 428 -31.92 15.77 -10.41
CA PRO A 428 -32.66 17.02 -10.60
C PRO A 428 -31.74 18.22 -10.85
N GLN A 429 -32.07 19.08 -11.81
CA GLN A 429 -31.36 20.34 -12.05
C GLN A 429 -32.00 21.44 -11.20
N THR A 430 -31.26 21.92 -10.19
CA THR A 430 -31.83 22.74 -9.10
C THR A 430 -31.27 24.16 -9.05
N GLY A 431 -30.22 24.44 -9.83
CA GLY A 431 -29.44 25.68 -9.77
C GLY A 431 -28.43 25.74 -8.64
N GLY A 432 -28.44 24.80 -7.70
CA GLY A 432 -27.41 24.59 -6.67
C GLY A 432 -26.67 23.27 -6.87
N PRO A 433 -25.64 22.98 -6.05
CA PRO A 433 -24.95 21.70 -6.12
C PRO A 433 -25.89 20.56 -5.73
N SER A 434 -25.77 19.43 -6.40
CA SER A 434 -26.50 18.21 -6.09
C SER A 434 -26.17 17.72 -4.69
N ARG A 435 -27.19 17.34 -3.90
CA ARG A 435 -27.00 16.87 -2.51
C ARG A 435 -27.84 15.66 -2.16
N ALA A 436 -27.28 14.78 -1.35
CA ALA A 436 -27.97 13.62 -0.83
C ALA A 436 -27.67 13.34 0.64
N GLY A 437 -28.65 12.82 1.37
CA GLY A 437 -28.48 12.25 2.70
C GLY A 437 -28.15 10.76 2.61
N VAL A 438 -27.34 10.24 3.55
CA VAL A 438 -27.08 8.81 3.72
C VAL A 438 -27.37 8.42 5.17
N SER A 439 -28.27 7.45 5.37
CA SER A 439 -28.68 6.96 6.69
C SER A 439 -28.13 5.57 6.99
N SER A 440 -27.70 5.36 8.23
CA SER A 440 -27.48 4.01 8.75
C SER A 440 -27.84 3.93 10.22
N PHE A 441 -28.68 2.95 10.57
CA PHE A 441 -29.23 2.78 11.92
C PHE A 441 -28.80 1.43 12.49
N GLY A 442 -28.13 1.46 13.63
CA GLY A 442 -27.63 0.29 14.32
C GLY A 442 -28.74 -0.42 15.09
N ILE A 443 -28.64 -1.75 15.17
CA ILE A 443 -29.63 -2.59 15.87
C ILE A 443 -29.77 -2.24 17.37
N SER A 444 -28.77 -1.58 17.97
CA SER A 444 -28.81 -1.10 19.36
C SER A 444 -29.38 0.31 19.51
N GLY A 445 -29.91 0.92 18.44
CA GLY A 445 -30.49 2.26 18.41
C GLY A 445 -29.53 3.39 18.06
N THR A 446 -28.26 3.11 17.76
CA THR A 446 -27.31 4.16 17.33
C THR A 446 -27.65 4.61 15.91
N ASN A 447 -27.99 5.88 15.72
CA ASN A 447 -28.31 6.40 14.39
C ASN A 447 -27.19 7.30 13.87
N ALA A 448 -26.87 7.17 12.60
CA ALA A 448 -25.94 8.04 11.89
C ALA A 448 -26.59 8.59 10.62
N HIS A 449 -26.42 9.89 10.37
CA HIS A 449 -26.83 10.54 9.12
C HIS A 449 -25.72 11.43 8.59
N VAL A 450 -25.49 11.38 7.27
CA VAL A 450 -24.43 12.09 6.56
C VAL A 450 -25.03 12.88 5.40
N ILE A 451 -24.60 14.12 5.22
CA ILE A 451 -24.96 14.97 4.08
C ILE A 451 -23.77 15.01 3.12
N LEU A 452 -23.98 14.51 1.91
CA LEU A 452 -23.04 14.53 0.80
C LEU A 452 -23.44 15.61 -0.21
N GLU A 453 -22.43 16.25 -0.80
CA GLU A 453 -22.58 17.28 -1.82
C GLU A 453 -21.67 16.97 -3.00
N GLN A 454 -22.13 17.32 -4.20
CA GLN A 454 -21.34 17.30 -5.42
C GLN A 454 -19.99 18.00 -5.21
N ALA A 455 -18.93 17.43 -5.78
CA ALA A 455 -17.62 18.07 -5.80
C ALA A 455 -17.72 19.49 -6.40
N PRO A 456 -16.95 20.46 -5.89
CA PRO A 456 -16.86 21.76 -6.53
C PRO A 456 -16.43 21.58 -8.00
N PRO A 457 -16.94 22.39 -8.93
CA PRO A 457 -16.52 22.30 -10.31
C PRO A 457 -15.00 22.43 -10.37
N THR A 458 -14.35 21.47 -11.04
CA THR A 458 -12.91 21.53 -11.29
C THR A 458 -12.62 22.85 -11.98
N GLN A 459 -11.96 23.77 -11.28
CA GLN A 459 -11.43 24.95 -11.94
C GLN A 459 -10.42 24.42 -12.96
N GLU A 460 -10.68 24.64 -14.25
CA GLU A 460 -9.65 24.38 -15.25
C GLU A 460 -8.40 25.15 -14.80
N PRO A 461 -7.23 24.49 -14.66
CA PRO A 461 -6.02 25.20 -14.33
C PRO A 461 -5.86 26.35 -15.32
N ALA A 462 -5.90 27.58 -14.82
CA ALA A 462 -5.67 28.77 -15.64
C ALA A 462 -4.22 28.83 -16.16
N THR A 463 -3.36 27.95 -15.65
CA THR A 463 -1.99 27.72 -16.12
C THR A 463 -2.04 27.00 -17.47
N ARG A 464 -1.92 27.82 -18.52
CA ARG A 464 -1.54 27.36 -19.86
C ARG A 464 -0.25 26.54 -19.72
N ALA A 465 -0.21 25.33 -20.27
CA ALA A 465 1.00 24.51 -20.29
C ALA A 465 2.18 25.35 -20.79
N THR A 466 3.20 25.50 -19.95
CA THR A 466 4.42 26.25 -20.28
C THR A 466 5.53 25.32 -20.76
N VAL A 467 5.36 24.00 -20.55
CA VAL A 467 6.29 22.95 -20.93
C VAL A 467 5.57 21.91 -21.80
N THR A 468 6.16 21.56 -22.94
CA THR A 468 5.71 20.43 -23.77
C THR A 468 6.77 19.32 -23.67
N PRO A 469 6.50 18.21 -22.96
CA PRO A 469 7.48 17.14 -22.83
C PRO A 469 7.58 16.35 -24.14
N ALA A 470 8.80 16.18 -24.65
CA ALA A 470 9.03 15.32 -25.83
C ALA A 470 8.98 13.83 -25.46
N LEU A 471 9.39 13.48 -24.23
CA LEU A 471 9.34 12.12 -23.69
C LEU A 471 8.40 12.04 -22.48
N THR A 472 7.63 10.95 -22.39
CA THR A 472 6.66 10.70 -21.31
C THR A 472 6.90 9.31 -20.68
N PRO A 473 7.93 9.14 -19.83
CA PRO A 473 8.26 7.85 -19.24
C PRO A 473 7.15 7.31 -18.32
N TRP A 474 6.82 6.03 -18.44
CA TRP A 474 5.78 5.35 -17.65
C TRP A 474 6.44 4.42 -16.63
N PRO A 475 6.65 4.88 -15.37
CA PRO A 475 7.18 4.02 -14.33
C PRO A 475 6.10 3.04 -13.83
N VAL A 476 6.44 1.76 -13.76
CA VAL A 476 5.57 0.69 -13.25
C VAL A 476 6.36 -0.14 -12.26
N SER A 477 5.74 -0.54 -11.15
CA SER A 477 6.39 -1.39 -10.16
C SER A 477 5.44 -2.41 -9.56
N ALA A 478 5.99 -3.51 -9.06
CA ALA A 478 5.28 -4.57 -8.37
C ALA A 478 6.18 -5.24 -7.32
N ARG A 479 5.59 -6.10 -6.49
CA ARG A 479 6.30 -6.84 -5.43
C ARG A 479 7.10 -8.02 -5.94
N THR A 480 6.72 -8.58 -7.09
CA THR A 480 7.38 -9.72 -7.72
C THR A 480 7.51 -9.49 -9.22
N ALA A 481 8.36 -10.26 -9.88
CA ALA A 481 8.51 -10.21 -11.34
C ALA A 481 7.20 -10.57 -12.07
N THR A 482 6.46 -11.58 -11.58
CA THR A 482 5.20 -12.02 -12.18
C THR A 482 4.08 -10.99 -12.00
N ALA A 483 4.01 -10.36 -10.83
CA ALA A 483 3.09 -9.24 -10.62
C ALA A 483 3.44 -8.04 -11.50
N LEU A 484 4.73 -7.79 -11.79
CA LEU A 484 5.16 -6.71 -12.69
C LEU A 484 4.67 -6.97 -14.12
N ASP A 485 4.84 -8.19 -14.64
CA ASP A 485 4.36 -8.55 -15.99
C ASP A 485 2.83 -8.35 -16.08
N THR A 486 2.09 -8.85 -15.10
CA THR A 486 0.63 -8.68 -15.03
C THR A 486 0.23 -7.20 -14.94
N GLN A 487 0.96 -6.40 -14.15
CA GLN A 487 0.71 -4.98 -14.00
C GLN A 487 0.97 -4.23 -15.32
N LEU A 488 2.04 -4.58 -16.04
CA LEU A 488 2.36 -3.98 -17.33
C LEU A 488 1.25 -4.25 -18.34
N ASP A 489 0.76 -5.49 -18.44
CA ASP A 489 -0.34 -5.85 -19.34
C ASP A 489 -1.60 -5.02 -19.04
N ARG A 490 -2.02 -4.97 -17.76
CA ARG A 490 -3.18 -4.18 -17.34
C ARG A 490 -3.03 -2.69 -17.65
N VAL A 491 -1.84 -2.13 -17.44
CA VAL A 491 -1.55 -0.72 -17.74
C VAL A 491 -1.57 -0.46 -19.23
N MET A 492 -0.99 -1.33 -20.05
CA MET A 492 -0.98 -1.20 -21.51
C MET A 492 -2.40 -1.26 -22.09
N ASP A 493 -3.23 -2.19 -21.61
CA ASP A 493 -4.62 -2.32 -22.03
C ASP A 493 -5.43 -1.04 -21.72
N ALA A 494 -5.31 -0.54 -20.49
CA ALA A 494 -6.00 0.68 -20.06
C ALA A 494 -5.50 1.94 -20.79
N ALA A 495 -4.19 2.03 -21.06
CA ALA A 495 -3.57 3.18 -21.69
C ALA A 495 -3.93 3.35 -23.18
N SER A 496 -4.42 2.30 -23.85
CA SER A 496 -4.69 2.27 -25.29
C SER A 496 -5.65 3.36 -25.80
N SER A 497 -6.52 3.88 -24.93
CA SER A 497 -7.52 4.91 -25.24
C SER A 497 -7.23 6.27 -24.58
N LEU A 498 -6.10 6.42 -23.89
CA LEU A 498 -5.75 7.59 -23.08
C LEU A 498 -4.57 8.35 -23.68
N ALA A 499 -4.46 9.65 -23.35
CA ALA A 499 -3.32 10.45 -23.75
C ALA A 499 -2.06 10.00 -23.00
N ALA A 500 -0.96 9.77 -23.72
CA ALA A 500 0.28 9.25 -23.15
C ALA A 500 0.88 10.12 -22.04
N LEU A 501 0.66 11.44 -22.13
CA LEU A 501 1.04 12.41 -21.13
C LEU A 501 0.31 12.17 -19.80
N ASP A 502 -1.01 12.01 -19.85
CA ASP A 502 -1.86 11.78 -18.69
C ASP A 502 -1.60 10.41 -18.04
N VAL A 503 -1.35 9.38 -18.87
CA VAL A 503 -0.95 8.05 -18.40
C VAL A 503 0.37 8.12 -17.63
N GLY A 504 1.39 8.77 -18.22
CA GLY A 504 2.70 8.93 -17.58
C GLY A 504 2.61 9.69 -16.27
N HIS A 505 1.88 10.80 -16.23
CA HIS A 505 1.63 11.55 -15.00
C HIS A 505 0.94 10.70 -13.93
N SER A 506 -0.06 9.90 -14.30
CA SER A 506 -0.84 9.07 -13.36
C SER A 506 -0.09 7.84 -12.84
N LEU A 507 0.94 7.39 -13.56
CA LEU A 507 1.86 6.34 -13.12
C LEU A 507 2.99 6.89 -12.25
N ALA A 508 3.47 8.09 -12.59
CA ALA A 508 4.54 8.78 -11.87
C ALA A 508 4.07 9.38 -10.54
N ALA A 509 2.84 9.88 -10.48
CA ALA A 509 2.27 10.50 -9.28
C ALA A 509 1.41 9.50 -8.48
N GLY A 510 1.59 9.47 -7.16
CA GLY A 510 0.63 8.84 -6.25
C GLY A 510 0.68 7.32 -6.13
N ARG A 511 1.77 6.68 -6.58
CA ARG A 511 2.02 5.23 -6.43
C ARG A 511 3.30 4.97 -5.65
N GLY A 512 3.33 3.89 -4.87
CA GLY A 512 4.55 3.44 -4.22
C GLY A 512 5.48 2.74 -5.23
N HIS A 513 6.77 3.06 -5.24
CA HIS A 513 7.77 2.37 -6.06
C HIS A 513 8.27 1.09 -5.36
N LEU A 514 7.67 -0.04 -5.72
CA LEU A 514 8.01 -1.37 -5.20
C LEU A 514 9.32 -1.91 -5.79
N GLU A 515 9.78 -3.08 -5.34
CA GLU A 515 11.12 -3.60 -5.64
C GLU A 515 11.31 -3.95 -7.12
N HIS A 516 10.35 -4.64 -7.75
CA HIS A 516 10.42 -4.96 -9.17
C HIS A 516 9.87 -3.80 -9.99
N ARG A 517 10.69 -3.23 -10.88
CA ARG A 517 10.40 -1.98 -11.57
C ARG A 517 10.63 -2.12 -13.07
N ALA A 518 9.81 -1.43 -13.84
CA ALA A 518 10.03 -1.17 -15.26
C ALA A 518 9.71 0.29 -15.58
N VAL A 519 10.37 0.84 -16.60
CA VAL A 519 10.03 2.14 -17.15
C VAL A 519 9.78 1.97 -18.64
N LEU A 520 8.57 2.27 -19.08
CA LEU A 520 8.20 2.25 -20.49
C LEU A 520 8.29 3.65 -21.08
N LEU A 521 8.45 3.74 -22.39
CA LEU A 521 8.38 4.97 -23.15
C LEU A 521 7.38 4.79 -24.30
N PRO A 522 6.26 5.54 -24.32
CA PRO A 522 5.28 5.48 -25.39
C PRO A 522 5.91 5.92 -26.72
N ARG A 523 5.60 5.19 -27.80
CA ARG A 523 6.04 5.43 -29.17
C ARG A 523 4.92 5.07 -30.14
N GLU A 524 5.05 5.51 -31.40
CA GLU A 524 4.21 4.99 -32.49
C GLU A 524 4.39 3.46 -32.59
N GLY A 525 3.30 2.71 -32.55
CA GLY A 525 3.30 1.23 -32.52
C GLY A 525 3.29 0.61 -31.12
N GLY A 526 3.30 1.41 -30.06
CA GLY A 526 3.13 0.96 -28.67
C GLY A 526 4.27 1.37 -27.73
N PRO A 527 4.09 1.23 -26.40
CA PRO A 527 5.15 1.52 -25.44
C PRO A 527 6.36 0.59 -25.57
N ARG A 528 7.56 1.16 -25.51
CA ARG A 528 8.83 0.42 -25.49
C ARG A 528 9.42 0.44 -24.09
N GLU A 529 9.85 -0.72 -23.60
CA GLU A 529 10.59 -0.80 -22.34
C GLU A 529 11.99 -0.16 -22.46
N LEU A 530 12.30 0.80 -21.58
CA LEU A 530 13.61 1.44 -21.47
C LEU A 530 14.55 0.69 -20.51
N ALA A 531 13.98 0.25 -19.39
CA ALA A 531 14.69 -0.49 -18.34
C ALA A 531 13.71 -1.33 -17.54
N ARG A 532 14.21 -2.45 -17.02
CA ARG A 532 13.54 -3.36 -16.09
C ARG A 532 14.58 -3.94 -15.14
N GLY A 533 14.21 -4.10 -13.88
CA GLY A 533 15.10 -4.65 -12.87
C GLY A 533 14.43 -4.80 -11.52
N THR A 534 15.21 -5.26 -10.54
CA THR A 534 14.85 -5.27 -9.13
C THR A 534 15.72 -4.25 -8.42
N ALA A 535 15.10 -3.32 -7.72
CA ALA A 535 15.80 -2.29 -6.98
C ALA A 535 16.56 -2.91 -5.80
N GLY A 536 17.88 -3.05 -5.95
CA GLY A 536 18.76 -3.57 -4.93
C GLY A 536 19.00 -2.56 -3.80
N GLU A 537 19.35 -3.10 -2.63
CA GLU A 537 19.86 -2.31 -1.52
C GLU A 537 21.30 -1.85 -1.79
N GLY A 538 21.70 -0.73 -1.17
CA GLY A 538 23.04 -0.17 -1.31
C GLY A 538 23.03 1.33 -1.57
N GLY A 539 24.17 1.97 -1.31
CA GLY A 539 24.36 3.40 -1.53
C GLY A 539 24.47 3.77 -3.00
N LEU A 540 24.22 5.05 -3.28
CA LEU A 540 24.43 5.69 -4.57
C LEU A 540 25.65 6.62 -4.51
N ALA A 541 26.55 6.49 -5.48
CA ALA A 541 27.59 7.47 -5.75
C ALA A 541 27.36 8.17 -7.09
N VAL A 542 27.66 9.46 -7.14
CA VAL A 542 27.71 10.24 -8.38
C VAL A 542 29.17 10.44 -8.80
N LEU A 543 29.46 10.17 -10.06
CA LEU A 543 30.80 10.23 -10.65
C LEU A 543 30.88 11.35 -11.68
N PHE A 544 31.95 12.13 -11.65
CA PHE A 544 32.20 13.26 -12.56
C PHE A 544 33.39 12.98 -13.48
N THR A 545 33.24 13.25 -14.77
CA THR A 545 34.17 12.79 -15.80
C THR A 545 35.41 13.66 -15.91
N GLY A 546 36.48 13.05 -16.45
CA GLY A 546 37.72 13.74 -16.73
C GLY A 546 37.72 14.40 -18.12
N GLN A 547 38.79 15.15 -18.41
CA GLN A 547 39.03 15.68 -19.75
C GLN A 547 39.19 14.57 -20.79
N GLY A 548 38.63 14.79 -21.98
CA GLY A 548 38.61 13.85 -23.11
C GLY A 548 37.21 13.39 -23.51
N SER A 549 36.18 13.71 -22.72
CA SER A 549 34.77 13.39 -23.03
C SER A 549 34.01 14.57 -23.66
N GLN A 550 34.60 15.77 -23.66
CA GLN A 550 33.97 16.97 -24.24
C GLN A 550 33.64 16.77 -25.72
N ARG A 551 32.49 17.30 -26.13
CA ARG A 551 32.01 17.26 -27.52
C ARG A 551 31.20 18.51 -27.83
N LEU A 552 31.22 18.91 -29.10
CA LEU A 552 30.39 20.01 -29.57
C LEU A 552 28.90 19.74 -29.28
N GLY A 553 28.19 20.78 -28.89
CA GLY A 553 26.75 20.74 -28.60
C GLY A 553 26.36 20.05 -27.28
N MET A 554 27.32 19.65 -26.43
CA MET A 554 26.99 19.01 -25.15
C MET A 554 26.12 19.92 -24.27
N GLY A 555 25.05 19.33 -23.72
CA GLY A 555 24.09 19.99 -22.83
C GLY A 555 23.10 20.93 -23.55
N ARG A 556 23.20 21.10 -24.87
CA ARG A 556 22.34 22.04 -25.61
C ARG A 556 20.88 21.59 -25.66
N GLU A 557 20.64 20.30 -25.89
CA GLU A 557 19.26 19.78 -25.92
C GLU A 557 18.63 19.84 -24.52
N LEU A 558 19.42 19.58 -23.48
CA LEU A 558 18.96 19.70 -22.09
C LEU A 558 18.68 21.15 -21.70
N TYR A 559 19.50 22.10 -22.17
CA TYR A 559 19.29 23.53 -21.97
C TYR A 559 17.94 23.99 -22.54
N ASP A 560 17.61 23.57 -23.76
CA ASP A 560 16.34 23.93 -24.40
C ASP A 560 15.13 23.27 -23.72
N ARG A 561 15.32 22.10 -23.09
CA ARG A 561 14.25 21.29 -22.50
C ARG A 561 13.98 21.56 -21.02
N PHE A 562 15.02 21.79 -20.21
CA PHE A 562 14.94 21.79 -18.74
C PHE A 562 15.38 23.15 -18.17
N PRO A 563 14.45 23.99 -17.66
CA PRO A 563 14.78 25.28 -17.06
C PRO A 563 15.84 25.19 -15.95
N VAL A 564 15.76 24.18 -15.08
CA VAL A 564 16.74 23.95 -13.99
C VAL A 564 18.16 23.75 -14.54
N PHE A 565 18.30 23.05 -15.65
CA PHE A 565 19.61 22.85 -16.30
C PHE A 565 20.09 24.14 -16.95
N ALA A 566 19.20 24.86 -17.64
CA ALA A 566 19.53 26.13 -18.28
C ALA A 566 20.00 27.18 -17.27
N GLU A 567 19.25 27.37 -16.18
CA GLU A 567 19.61 28.29 -15.09
C GLU A 567 20.96 27.93 -14.45
N ALA A 568 21.19 26.64 -14.21
CA ALA A 568 22.46 26.14 -13.67
C ALA A 568 23.64 26.42 -14.60
N LEU A 569 23.47 26.14 -15.90
CA LEU A 569 24.51 26.36 -16.89
C LEU A 569 24.79 27.86 -17.08
N ASP A 570 23.75 28.69 -17.10
CA ASP A 570 23.86 30.15 -17.22
C ASP A 570 24.60 30.78 -16.04
N GLU A 571 24.30 30.36 -14.82
CA GLU A 571 25.01 30.80 -13.62
C GLU A 571 26.51 30.52 -13.73
N LEU A 572 26.87 29.28 -14.07
CA LEU A 572 28.26 28.85 -14.13
C LEU A 572 29.02 29.54 -15.28
N LEU A 573 28.41 29.61 -16.46
CA LEU A 573 28.98 30.32 -17.61
C LEU A 573 29.14 31.82 -17.36
N GLY A 574 28.30 32.43 -16.51
CA GLY A 574 28.43 33.83 -16.10
C GLY A 574 29.72 34.14 -15.32
N HIS A 575 30.37 33.13 -14.73
CA HIS A 575 31.65 33.24 -14.05
C HIS A 575 32.86 32.81 -14.92
N LEU A 576 32.61 32.36 -16.15
CA LEU A 576 33.63 31.81 -17.06
C LEU A 576 33.89 32.77 -18.23
N ASP A 577 34.80 32.37 -19.14
CA ASP A 577 35.05 33.13 -20.37
C ASP A 577 33.73 33.28 -21.17
N PRO A 578 33.30 34.52 -21.51
CA PRO A 578 32.07 34.73 -22.27
C PRO A 578 32.01 33.99 -23.61
N ALA A 579 33.16 33.68 -24.22
CA ALA A 579 33.23 32.94 -25.47
C ALA A 579 33.02 31.42 -25.29
N LEU A 580 33.05 30.90 -24.06
CA LEU A 580 33.03 29.46 -23.80
C LEU A 580 31.76 28.79 -24.34
N ARG A 581 30.60 29.45 -24.25
CA ARG A 581 29.35 28.93 -24.81
C ARG A 581 29.43 28.75 -26.32
N ASP A 582 29.96 29.76 -27.01
CA ASP A 582 30.10 29.75 -28.46
C ASP A 582 31.10 28.68 -28.91
N VAL A 583 32.16 28.44 -28.13
CA VAL A 583 33.09 27.33 -28.35
C VAL A 583 32.40 25.97 -28.12
N MET A 584 31.65 25.82 -27.03
CA MET A 584 30.94 24.56 -26.71
C MET A 584 29.90 24.19 -27.76
N TRP A 585 29.19 25.16 -28.33
CA TRP A 585 28.06 24.95 -29.25
C TRP A 585 28.36 25.33 -30.70
N GLY A 586 29.61 25.67 -31.00
CA GLY A 586 30.11 26.00 -32.34
C GLY A 586 30.39 24.76 -33.19
N ASP A 587 31.27 24.94 -34.18
CA ASP A 587 31.67 23.94 -35.17
C ASP A 587 33.17 23.59 -35.14
N ASP A 588 33.96 24.24 -34.27
CA ASP A 588 35.40 24.01 -34.12
C ASP A 588 35.70 23.09 -32.91
N GLU A 589 35.86 21.80 -33.20
CA GLU A 589 36.19 20.79 -32.19
C GLU A 589 37.59 21.00 -31.59
N GLU A 590 38.55 21.50 -32.38
CA GLU A 590 39.90 21.78 -31.91
C GLU A 590 39.90 22.93 -30.89
N ALA A 591 39.09 23.97 -31.12
CA ALA A 591 38.90 25.03 -30.15
C ALA A 591 38.36 24.51 -28.81
N LEU A 592 37.35 23.63 -28.82
CA LEU A 592 36.82 23.01 -27.61
C LEU A 592 37.85 22.12 -26.91
N ASN A 593 38.69 21.42 -27.67
CA ASN A 593 39.71 20.51 -27.15
C ASN A 593 40.91 21.22 -26.51
N ARG A 594 41.05 22.54 -26.68
CA ARG A 594 42.03 23.33 -25.93
C ARG A 594 41.68 23.30 -24.44
N THR A 595 42.70 23.10 -23.60
CA THR A 595 42.55 22.77 -22.17
C THR A 595 41.82 23.87 -21.37
N GLU A 596 42.06 25.13 -21.73
CA GLU A 596 41.40 26.32 -21.17
C GLU A 596 39.91 26.42 -21.49
N HIS A 597 39.42 25.70 -22.50
CA HIS A 597 38.01 25.59 -22.84
C HIS A 597 37.42 24.27 -22.36
N ALA A 598 38.10 23.14 -22.61
CA ALA A 598 37.63 21.81 -22.23
C ALA A 598 37.34 21.68 -20.73
N GLN A 599 38.25 22.12 -19.85
CA GLN A 599 38.08 21.94 -18.41
C GLN A 599 36.92 22.76 -17.83
N PRO A 600 36.81 24.07 -18.10
CA PRO A 600 35.64 24.84 -17.68
C PRO A 600 34.33 24.34 -18.29
N ALA A 601 34.33 23.94 -19.56
CA ALA A 601 33.14 23.44 -20.24
C ALA A 601 32.61 22.14 -19.59
N LEU A 602 33.50 21.19 -19.30
CA LEU A 602 33.14 19.95 -18.60
C LEU A 602 32.58 20.25 -17.21
N PHE A 603 33.28 21.06 -16.41
CA PHE A 603 32.82 21.47 -15.08
C PHE A 603 31.41 22.08 -15.13
N ALA A 604 31.17 23.02 -16.04
CA ALA A 604 29.89 23.71 -16.15
C ALA A 604 28.73 22.75 -16.50
N VAL A 605 28.94 21.85 -17.49
CA VAL A 605 27.94 20.87 -17.89
C VAL A 605 27.68 19.84 -16.80
N GLU A 606 28.73 19.32 -16.17
CA GLU A 606 28.61 18.30 -15.13
C GLU A 606 27.90 18.82 -13.87
N ALA A 607 28.21 20.04 -13.45
CA ALA A 607 27.52 20.69 -12.34
C ALA A 607 26.04 21.00 -12.68
N ALA A 608 25.74 21.40 -13.92
CA ALA A 608 24.36 21.58 -14.38
C ALA A 608 23.59 20.25 -14.43
N LEU A 609 24.22 19.16 -14.89
CA LEU A 609 23.66 17.80 -14.86
C LEU A 609 23.35 17.36 -13.43
N TYR A 610 24.21 17.68 -12.47
CA TYR A 610 23.99 17.38 -11.06
C TYR A 610 22.74 18.09 -10.53
N ARG A 611 22.60 19.39 -10.79
CA ARG A 611 21.40 20.16 -10.38
C ARG A 611 20.12 19.58 -11.01
N LEU A 612 20.17 19.18 -12.27
CA LEU A 612 19.05 18.51 -12.93
C LEU A 612 18.72 17.17 -12.26
N ALA A 613 19.71 16.30 -12.02
CA ALA A 613 19.48 15.02 -11.36
C ALA A 613 18.87 15.17 -9.96
N VAL A 614 19.36 16.13 -9.16
CA VAL A 614 18.81 16.43 -7.82
C VAL A 614 17.38 16.96 -7.89
N SER A 615 17.06 17.80 -8.89
CA SER A 615 15.68 18.27 -9.13
C SER A 615 14.70 17.14 -9.48
N LEU A 616 15.20 16.03 -10.00
CA LEU A 616 14.46 14.81 -10.29
C LEU A 616 14.54 13.78 -9.13
N GLY A 617 14.89 14.23 -7.93
CA GLY A 617 14.86 13.43 -6.71
C GLY A 617 16.08 12.53 -6.47
N VAL A 618 17.09 12.55 -7.33
CA VAL A 618 18.32 11.76 -7.13
C VAL A 618 19.12 12.29 -5.94
N ARG A 619 19.40 11.43 -4.96
CA ARG A 619 20.10 11.78 -3.71
C ARG A 619 21.31 10.87 -3.49
N PRO A 620 22.51 11.26 -3.95
CA PRO A 620 23.71 10.46 -3.72
C PRO A 620 24.14 10.50 -2.25
N GLY A 621 24.75 9.40 -1.79
CA GLY A 621 25.47 9.35 -0.50
C GLY A 621 26.95 9.71 -0.63
N PHE A 622 27.51 9.65 -1.84
CA PHE A 622 28.91 9.94 -2.13
C PHE A 622 29.08 10.62 -3.48
N VAL A 623 30.14 11.40 -3.63
CA VAL A 623 30.63 11.90 -4.92
C VAL A 623 32.11 11.58 -5.11
N ALA A 624 32.50 11.36 -6.36
CA ALA A 624 33.89 11.23 -6.77
C ALA A 624 34.04 11.80 -8.18
N GLY A 625 35.26 12.15 -8.58
CA GLY A 625 35.50 12.63 -9.94
C GLY A 625 36.89 12.29 -10.43
N HIS A 626 37.01 12.12 -11.75
CA HIS A 626 38.28 11.79 -12.38
C HIS A 626 38.99 13.06 -12.84
N SER A 627 40.18 13.35 -12.31
CA SER A 627 40.94 14.55 -12.67
C SER A 627 40.09 15.82 -12.45
N ILE A 628 39.81 16.61 -13.49
CA ILE A 628 38.97 17.81 -13.41
C ILE A 628 37.60 17.55 -12.75
N GLY A 629 37.02 16.35 -12.91
CA GLY A 629 35.77 15.97 -12.26
C GLY A 629 35.84 16.00 -10.73
N GLU A 630 37.03 15.88 -10.09
CA GLU A 630 37.16 16.02 -8.63
C GLU A 630 36.88 17.45 -8.17
N ILE A 631 37.14 18.46 -9.02
CA ILE A 631 36.75 19.85 -8.75
C ILE A 631 35.23 19.98 -8.83
N THR A 632 34.57 19.34 -9.81
CA THR A 632 33.10 19.26 -9.86
C THR A 632 32.54 18.60 -8.60
N ALA A 633 33.12 17.46 -8.19
CA ALA A 633 32.71 16.74 -6.97
C ALA A 633 32.81 17.63 -5.71
N ALA A 634 33.89 18.40 -5.57
CA ALA A 634 34.06 19.33 -4.47
C ALA A 634 33.07 20.51 -4.52
N HIS A 635 32.79 21.07 -5.70
CA HIS A 635 31.78 22.10 -5.85
C HIS A 635 30.39 21.61 -5.43
N VAL A 636 29.95 20.45 -5.94
CA VAL A 636 28.62 19.93 -5.60
C VAL A 636 28.51 19.48 -4.14
N ALA A 637 29.63 19.06 -3.52
CA ALA A 637 29.71 18.80 -2.09
C ALA A 637 29.74 20.08 -1.24
N GLY A 638 29.72 21.26 -1.87
CA GLY A 638 29.69 22.57 -1.23
C GLY A 638 31.04 23.05 -0.71
N VAL A 639 32.15 22.41 -1.08
CA VAL A 639 33.51 22.83 -0.68
C VAL A 639 33.89 24.15 -1.37
N LEU A 640 33.50 24.31 -2.63
CA LEU A 640 33.76 25.49 -3.44
C LEU A 640 32.44 26.15 -3.86
N SER A 641 32.37 27.48 -3.75
CA SER A 641 31.29 28.25 -4.37
C SER A 641 31.33 28.13 -5.90
N ALA A 642 30.26 28.52 -6.61
CA ALA A 642 30.26 28.54 -8.08
C ALA A 642 31.38 29.46 -8.62
N GLU A 643 31.54 30.64 -8.02
CA GLU A 643 32.59 31.60 -8.38
C GLU A 643 34.00 31.02 -8.16
N ASP A 644 34.28 30.46 -6.98
CA ASP A 644 35.59 29.90 -6.64
C ASP A 644 35.93 28.66 -7.49
N ALA A 645 34.93 27.81 -7.75
CA ALA A 645 35.12 26.63 -8.60
C ALA A 645 35.41 27.05 -10.06
N CYS A 646 34.66 28.01 -10.61
CA CYS A 646 34.92 28.59 -11.92
C CYS A 646 36.33 29.22 -12.00
N ALA A 647 36.73 29.99 -10.99
CA ALA A 647 38.07 30.56 -10.91
C ALA A 647 39.17 29.49 -10.90
N LEU A 648 38.97 28.40 -10.13
CA LEU A 648 39.91 27.28 -10.05
C LEU A 648 40.05 26.57 -11.39
N VAL A 649 38.94 26.19 -12.05
CA VAL A 649 38.98 25.45 -13.31
C VAL A 649 39.51 26.31 -14.47
N SER A 650 39.16 27.59 -14.52
CA SER A 650 39.68 28.53 -15.52
C SER A 650 41.18 28.75 -15.35
N ALA A 651 41.66 28.95 -14.12
CA ALA A 651 43.09 29.10 -13.86
C ALA A 651 43.86 27.82 -14.20
N ARG A 652 43.34 26.65 -13.79
CA ARG A 652 43.94 25.36 -14.09
C ARG A 652 44.06 25.14 -15.60
N GLY A 653 42.96 25.31 -16.33
CA GLY A 653 42.93 25.12 -17.78
C GLY A 653 43.86 26.08 -18.53
N ARG A 654 43.81 27.38 -18.21
CA ARG A 654 44.66 28.43 -18.83
C ARG A 654 46.13 28.20 -18.57
N LEU A 655 46.52 27.92 -17.33
CA LEU A 655 47.92 27.71 -16.98
C LEU A 655 48.46 26.44 -17.63
N MET A 656 47.70 25.34 -17.59
CA MET A 656 48.09 24.10 -18.25
C MET A 656 48.19 24.24 -19.78
N GLN A 657 47.31 25.03 -20.41
CA GLN A 657 47.41 25.28 -21.85
C GLN A 657 48.67 26.08 -22.22
N ALA A 658 49.10 27.01 -21.37
CA ALA A 658 50.23 27.90 -21.65
C ALA A 658 51.60 27.19 -21.63
N LEU A 659 51.66 25.93 -21.21
CA LEU A 659 52.87 25.12 -21.25
C LEU A 659 53.31 24.85 -22.70
N PRO A 660 54.63 24.66 -22.94
CA PRO A 660 55.11 24.22 -24.24
C PRO A 660 54.52 22.85 -24.64
N SER A 661 54.15 22.70 -25.91
CA SER A 661 53.81 21.41 -26.50
C SER A 661 55.03 20.47 -26.48
N GLY A 662 54.80 19.17 -26.29
CA GLY A 662 55.88 18.15 -26.25
C GLY A 662 55.71 17.07 -25.17
N GLY A 663 54.56 17.02 -24.50
CA GLY A 663 54.16 15.92 -23.62
C GLY A 663 53.20 14.95 -24.32
N ALA A 664 53.20 13.69 -23.88
CA ALA A 664 52.23 12.69 -24.34
C ALA A 664 51.58 11.95 -23.18
N MET A 665 50.37 11.45 -23.41
CA MET A 665 49.70 10.51 -22.52
C MET A 665 49.32 9.25 -23.30
N VAL A 666 49.58 8.07 -22.73
CA VAL A 666 49.28 6.78 -23.35
C VAL A 666 48.53 5.90 -22.36
N ALA A 667 47.32 5.50 -22.72
CA ALA A 667 46.59 4.46 -21.99
C ALA A 667 47.18 3.09 -22.31
N VAL A 668 47.38 2.27 -21.28
CA VAL A 668 47.97 0.93 -21.36
C VAL A 668 47.07 -0.08 -20.67
N ALA A 669 46.81 -1.20 -21.34
CA ALA A 669 46.17 -2.37 -20.75
C ALA A 669 47.19 -3.17 -19.91
N ALA A 670 47.59 -2.61 -18.77
CA ALA A 670 48.55 -3.16 -17.81
C ALA A 670 48.19 -2.73 -16.39
N SER A 671 48.70 -3.45 -15.39
CA SER A 671 48.60 -3.11 -13.97
C SER A 671 49.63 -2.06 -13.54
N GLU A 672 49.39 -1.40 -12.40
CA GLU A 672 50.35 -0.47 -11.79
C GLU A 672 51.71 -1.14 -11.49
N GLU A 673 51.70 -2.44 -11.15
CA GLU A 673 52.93 -3.19 -10.86
C GLU A 673 53.78 -3.42 -12.12
N GLU A 674 53.15 -3.76 -13.25
CA GLU A 674 53.84 -4.03 -14.52
C GLU A 674 54.50 -2.78 -15.11
N VAL A 675 53.90 -1.61 -14.94
CA VAL A 675 54.45 -0.34 -15.47
C VAL A 675 55.45 0.33 -14.52
N ARG A 676 55.46 -0.05 -13.22
CA ARG A 676 56.33 0.53 -12.20
C ARG A 676 57.81 0.60 -12.60
N PRO A 677 58.43 -0.41 -13.24
CA PRO A 677 59.83 -0.36 -13.63
C PRO A 677 60.15 0.68 -14.73
N LEU A 678 59.12 1.19 -15.42
CA LEU A 678 59.24 2.16 -16.51
C LEU A 678 59.02 3.61 -16.04
N LEU A 679 58.64 3.80 -14.77
CA LEU A 679 58.41 5.13 -14.20
C LEU A 679 59.73 5.79 -13.78
N GLY A 680 59.81 7.10 -13.93
CA GLY A 680 60.98 7.92 -13.59
C GLY A 680 60.67 9.41 -13.76
N ASP A 681 61.71 10.23 -13.89
CA ASP A 681 61.55 11.69 -13.97
C ASP A 681 60.77 12.14 -15.24
N ASP A 682 60.96 11.44 -16.36
CA ASP A 682 60.36 11.77 -17.66
C ASP A 682 59.08 10.96 -17.98
N VAL A 683 58.74 9.96 -17.17
CA VAL A 683 57.54 9.10 -17.32
C VAL A 683 56.89 8.87 -15.97
N ALA A 684 55.71 9.47 -15.78
CA ALA A 684 54.88 9.35 -14.60
C ALA A 684 53.63 8.51 -14.84
N LEU A 685 53.10 7.96 -13.76
CA LEU A 685 51.79 7.31 -13.75
C LEU A 685 50.71 8.38 -13.56
N ALA A 686 49.97 8.66 -14.63
CA ALA A 686 48.95 9.71 -14.65
C ALA A 686 47.66 9.26 -13.98
N ALA A 687 47.24 8.03 -14.24
CA ALA A 687 46.00 7.47 -13.70
C ALA A 687 46.08 5.95 -13.54
N VAL A 688 45.43 5.46 -12.50
CA VAL A 688 45.08 4.05 -12.29
C VAL A 688 43.57 3.95 -12.43
N ASN A 689 43.11 3.62 -13.63
CA ASN A 689 41.70 3.62 -14.02
C ASN A 689 41.00 2.29 -13.68
N GLY A 690 41.76 1.20 -13.62
CA GLY A 690 41.29 -0.13 -13.25
C GLY A 690 42.46 -1.06 -12.94
N PRO A 691 42.20 -2.32 -12.52
CA PRO A 691 43.24 -3.29 -12.16
C PRO A 691 44.26 -3.57 -13.27
N SER A 692 43.83 -3.45 -14.53
CA SER A 692 44.64 -3.66 -15.74
C SER A 692 44.53 -2.49 -16.72
N ALA A 693 44.20 -1.29 -16.23
CA ALA A 693 44.03 -0.08 -17.04
C ALA A 693 44.73 1.11 -16.38
N VAL A 694 45.88 1.49 -16.92
CA VAL A 694 46.69 2.62 -16.43
C VAL A 694 46.98 3.62 -17.54
N VAL A 695 47.36 4.84 -17.17
CA VAL A 695 47.77 5.89 -18.12
C VAL A 695 49.16 6.39 -17.76
N LEU A 696 50.09 6.33 -18.72
CA LEU A 696 51.42 6.92 -18.61
C LEU A 696 51.40 8.35 -19.15
N SER A 697 52.14 9.26 -18.52
CA SER A 697 52.26 10.67 -18.93
C SER A 697 53.66 11.20 -18.70
N GLY A 698 54.11 12.14 -19.52
CA GLY A 698 55.46 12.71 -19.42
C GLY A 698 55.92 13.28 -20.76
N THR A 699 57.23 13.39 -20.95
CA THR A 699 57.80 13.86 -22.23
C THR A 699 57.44 12.88 -23.35
N GLU A 700 57.10 13.40 -24.53
CA GLU A 700 56.60 12.58 -25.65
C GLU A 700 57.52 11.40 -25.99
N ASP A 701 58.82 11.65 -26.19
CA ASP A 701 59.78 10.61 -26.57
C ASP A 701 59.87 9.48 -25.53
N SER A 702 59.97 9.84 -24.25
CA SER A 702 60.10 8.86 -23.15
C SER A 702 58.83 8.04 -22.95
N VAL A 703 57.66 8.66 -23.02
CA VAL A 703 56.37 7.97 -22.87
C VAL A 703 56.12 7.04 -24.06
N LEU A 704 56.41 7.48 -25.28
CA LEU A 704 56.27 6.63 -26.47
C LEU A 704 57.24 5.46 -26.45
N ALA A 705 58.47 5.65 -25.97
CA ALA A 705 59.43 4.56 -25.78
C ALA A 705 58.97 3.56 -24.70
N ALA A 706 58.40 4.04 -23.59
CA ALA A 706 57.82 3.17 -22.56
C ALA A 706 56.60 2.39 -23.10
N ALA A 707 55.72 3.06 -23.86
CA ALA A 707 54.59 2.43 -24.52
C ALA A 707 55.01 1.37 -25.55
N GLU A 708 56.09 1.60 -26.31
CA GLU A 708 56.61 0.60 -27.25
C GLU A 708 57.12 -0.64 -26.53
N ARG A 709 57.88 -0.48 -25.42
CA ARG A 709 58.34 -1.61 -24.61
C ARG A 709 57.19 -2.45 -24.07
N LEU A 710 56.10 -1.80 -23.65
CA LEU A 710 54.90 -2.48 -23.17
C LEU A 710 54.17 -3.19 -24.32
N ARG A 711 54.15 -2.58 -25.51
CA ARG A 711 53.59 -3.19 -26.71
C ARG A 711 54.39 -4.43 -27.14
N ASP A 712 55.71 -4.36 -27.10
CA ASP A 712 56.62 -5.48 -27.36
C ASP A 712 56.44 -6.60 -26.32
N ALA A 713 56.08 -6.26 -25.09
CA ALA A 713 55.71 -7.20 -24.03
C ALA A 713 54.27 -7.74 -24.14
N GLY A 714 53.51 -7.34 -25.18
CA GLY A 714 52.17 -7.86 -25.48
C GLY A 714 50.99 -7.02 -24.96
N HIS A 715 51.24 -5.86 -24.35
CA HIS A 715 50.17 -4.99 -23.86
C HIS A 715 49.57 -4.12 -24.98
N ARG A 716 48.25 -3.89 -24.92
CA ARG A 716 47.59 -2.91 -25.80
C ARG A 716 47.89 -1.49 -25.29
N THR A 717 48.26 -0.60 -26.19
CA THR A 717 48.55 0.80 -25.90
C THR A 717 47.75 1.72 -26.83
N ARG A 718 47.29 2.87 -26.31
CA ARG A 718 46.59 3.90 -27.09
C ARG A 718 47.04 5.29 -26.65
N ARG A 719 47.63 6.06 -27.57
CA ARG A 719 47.91 7.48 -27.34
C ARG A 719 46.60 8.25 -27.17
N LEU A 720 46.50 9.06 -26.13
CA LEU A 720 45.35 9.91 -25.88
C LEU A 720 45.48 11.22 -26.67
N ALA A 721 44.36 11.71 -27.20
CA ALA A 721 44.29 12.97 -27.92
C ALA A 721 44.23 14.13 -26.92
N VAL A 722 45.39 14.45 -26.34
CA VAL A 722 45.57 15.54 -25.38
C VAL A 722 46.77 16.38 -25.79
N SER A 723 46.70 17.69 -25.53
CA SER A 723 47.76 18.63 -25.91
C SER A 723 48.99 18.58 -24.99
N HIS A 724 48.83 18.08 -23.77
CA HIS A 724 49.85 18.09 -22.72
C HIS A 724 49.85 16.80 -21.88
N ALA A 725 50.95 16.56 -21.18
CA ALA A 725 51.12 15.43 -20.25
C ALA A 725 50.60 15.76 -18.84
N PHE A 726 49.27 15.73 -18.66
CA PHE A 726 48.65 15.96 -17.36
C PHE A 726 49.05 14.91 -16.33
N HIS A 727 49.01 15.26 -15.04
CA HIS A 727 49.36 14.36 -13.92
C HIS A 727 50.79 13.81 -14.02
N SER A 728 51.72 14.70 -14.38
CA SER A 728 53.15 14.41 -14.51
C SER A 728 54.01 15.57 -14.03
N PRO A 729 55.32 15.36 -13.81
CA PRO A 729 56.27 16.43 -13.52
C PRO A 729 56.31 17.56 -14.56
N VAL A 730 55.82 17.34 -15.79
CA VAL A 730 55.71 18.37 -16.84
C VAL A 730 54.79 19.52 -16.42
N MET A 731 53.87 19.29 -15.47
CA MET A 731 52.99 20.34 -14.94
C MET A 731 53.65 21.19 -13.84
N THR A 732 54.86 20.84 -13.36
CA THR A 732 55.56 21.58 -12.28
C THR A 732 55.73 23.07 -12.55
N PRO A 733 56.07 23.53 -13.78
CA PRO A 733 56.32 24.95 -14.04
C PRO A 733 55.13 25.87 -13.77
N VAL A 734 53.90 25.35 -13.79
CA VAL A 734 52.69 26.15 -13.56
C VAL A 734 52.20 26.11 -12.12
N LEU A 735 52.81 25.30 -11.24
CA LEU A 735 52.29 25.08 -9.89
C LEU A 735 52.37 26.33 -9.01
N ASP A 736 53.38 27.17 -9.15
CA ASP A 736 53.53 28.37 -8.31
C ASP A 736 52.47 29.43 -8.65
N ASP A 737 52.23 29.64 -9.95
CA ASP A 737 51.14 30.50 -10.43
C ASP A 737 49.78 29.92 -10.03
N PHE A 738 49.62 28.60 -10.13
CA PHE A 738 48.38 27.93 -9.73
C PHE A 738 48.14 28.06 -8.23
N ARG A 739 49.15 27.81 -7.37
CA ARG A 739 49.07 28.01 -5.91
C ARG A 739 48.66 29.42 -5.54
N THR A 740 49.15 30.42 -6.27
CA THR A 740 48.76 31.82 -6.05
C THR A 740 47.26 32.02 -6.24
N VAL A 741 46.67 31.38 -7.26
CA VAL A 741 45.22 31.41 -7.46
C VAL A 741 44.49 30.62 -6.35
N VAL A 742 44.90 29.38 -6.10
CA VAL A 742 44.22 28.51 -5.11
C VAL A 742 44.24 29.12 -3.70
N ALA A 743 45.31 29.78 -3.30
CA ALA A 743 45.41 30.45 -2.01
C ALA A 743 44.44 31.63 -1.83
N GLY A 744 43.91 32.18 -2.93
CA GLY A 744 42.89 33.23 -2.91
C GLY A 744 41.45 32.71 -2.82
N LEU A 745 41.24 31.39 -2.95
CA LEU A 745 39.90 30.79 -2.95
C LEU A 745 39.40 30.50 -1.54
N THR A 746 38.09 30.48 -1.38
CA THR A 746 37.45 30.08 -0.11
C THR A 746 37.00 28.62 -0.16
N PHE A 747 37.46 27.83 0.82
CA PHE A 747 37.07 26.43 0.97
C PHE A 747 36.18 26.19 2.19
N HIS A 748 34.99 25.67 1.95
CA HIS A 748 33.98 25.36 2.95
C HIS A 748 34.01 23.89 3.36
N GLU A 749 33.28 23.57 4.43
CA GLU A 749 33.12 22.20 4.90
C GLU A 749 32.14 21.43 3.98
N PRO A 750 32.48 20.20 3.53
CA PRO A 750 31.62 19.44 2.64
C PRO A 750 30.34 18.98 3.35
N HIS A 751 29.19 19.14 2.69
CA HIS A 751 27.91 18.56 3.15
C HIS A 751 27.63 17.17 2.57
N LEU A 752 28.46 16.73 1.61
CA LEU A 752 28.39 15.43 0.97
C LEU A 752 29.79 14.78 0.98
N PRO A 753 29.93 13.50 1.40
CA PRO A 753 31.23 12.82 1.39
C PRO A 753 31.86 12.74 -0.01
N VAL A 754 33.12 13.17 -0.12
CA VAL A 754 33.91 13.10 -1.36
C VAL A 754 34.95 11.97 -1.24
N VAL A 755 34.97 11.05 -2.20
CA VAL A 755 36.07 10.09 -2.37
C VAL A 755 37.09 10.71 -3.30
N SER A 756 38.25 11.07 -2.75
CA SER A 756 39.30 11.76 -3.51
C SER A 756 40.08 10.77 -4.35
N THR A 757 40.24 11.07 -5.63
CA THR A 757 41.06 10.26 -6.54
C THR A 757 42.54 10.58 -6.40
N VAL A 758 42.93 11.65 -5.71
CA VAL A 758 44.34 11.87 -5.32
C VAL A 758 44.81 10.82 -4.32
N THR A 759 43.94 10.43 -3.39
CA THR A 759 44.30 9.53 -2.28
C THR A 759 43.70 8.13 -2.39
N GLY A 760 42.69 7.94 -3.25
CA GLY A 760 41.96 6.68 -3.39
C GLY A 760 41.02 6.37 -2.22
N ARG A 761 40.80 7.31 -1.29
CA ARG A 761 39.99 7.13 -0.06
C ARG A 761 39.03 8.30 0.17
N THR A 762 38.09 8.14 1.09
CA THR A 762 37.21 9.25 1.52
C THR A 762 38.05 10.38 2.11
N ALA A 763 37.91 11.57 1.54
CA ALA A 763 38.67 12.75 1.94
C ALA A 763 38.12 13.33 3.23
N THR A 764 39.00 13.87 4.07
CA THR A 764 38.59 14.64 5.25
C THR A 764 38.28 16.09 4.87
N ALA A 765 37.41 16.75 5.63
CA ALA A 765 37.13 18.19 5.43
C ALA A 765 38.41 19.04 5.49
N ARG A 766 39.39 18.66 6.32
CA ARG A 766 40.69 19.34 6.39
C ARG A 766 41.49 19.22 5.10
N GLU A 767 41.46 18.07 4.44
CA GLU A 767 42.19 17.85 3.19
C GLU A 767 41.58 18.62 2.02
N LEU A 768 40.26 18.63 1.88
CA LEU A 768 39.59 19.36 0.79
C LEU A 768 39.71 20.89 0.93
N ARG A 769 39.91 21.36 2.18
CA ARG A 769 40.10 22.78 2.51
C ARG A 769 41.55 23.24 2.49
N ASP A 770 42.49 22.34 2.18
CA ASP A 770 43.90 22.66 2.07
C ASP A 770 44.22 23.09 0.62
N PRO A 771 44.63 24.34 0.35
CA PRO A 771 45.03 24.76 -1.00
C PRO A 771 46.11 23.85 -1.63
N GLU A 772 47.00 23.27 -0.83
CA GLU A 772 48.06 22.40 -1.34
C GLU A 772 47.51 21.06 -1.84
N HIS A 773 46.31 20.63 -1.41
CA HIS A 773 45.62 19.49 -1.99
C HIS A 773 45.35 19.70 -3.48
N TRP A 774 44.86 20.89 -3.85
CA TRP A 774 44.51 21.23 -5.23
C TRP A 774 45.73 21.45 -6.12
N ALA A 775 46.80 22.04 -5.58
CA ALA A 775 48.08 22.12 -6.29
C ALA A 775 48.64 20.71 -6.56
N ARG A 776 48.59 19.82 -5.57
CA ARG A 776 48.99 18.42 -5.72
C ARG A 776 48.11 17.65 -6.70
N HIS A 777 46.81 17.92 -6.72
CA HIS A 777 45.85 17.31 -7.64
C HIS A 777 46.18 17.56 -9.13
N ALA A 778 46.93 18.62 -9.46
CA ALA A 778 47.36 18.89 -10.84
C ALA A 778 48.48 17.95 -11.36
N VAL A 779 49.23 17.32 -10.44
CA VAL A 779 50.42 16.51 -10.73
C VAL A 779 50.33 15.06 -10.24
N ALA A 780 49.51 14.79 -9.23
CA ALA A 780 49.40 13.47 -8.63
C ALA A 780 48.64 12.48 -9.52
N THR A 781 48.98 11.20 -9.38
CA THR A 781 48.26 10.11 -10.04
C THR A 781 46.78 10.10 -9.65
N VAL A 782 45.89 10.04 -10.64
CA VAL A 782 44.45 9.84 -10.44
C VAL A 782 44.19 8.36 -10.10
N ARG A 783 43.95 8.06 -8.83
CA ARG A 783 43.69 6.72 -8.28
C ARG A 783 42.20 6.37 -8.34
N PHE A 784 41.65 6.33 -9.55
CA PHE A 784 40.21 6.10 -9.77
C PHE A 784 39.77 4.69 -9.35
N ALA A 785 40.54 3.64 -9.67
CA ALA A 785 40.24 2.27 -9.26
C ALA A 785 40.14 2.13 -7.73
N ASP A 786 41.05 2.78 -7.00
CA ASP A 786 41.06 2.76 -5.53
C ASP A 786 39.85 3.52 -4.96
N ALA A 787 39.45 4.63 -5.58
CA ALA A 787 38.25 5.35 -5.22
C ALA A 787 36.98 4.49 -5.42
N VAL A 788 36.89 3.75 -6.52
CA VAL A 788 35.79 2.81 -6.80
C VAL A 788 35.76 1.67 -5.77
N HIS A 789 36.90 1.08 -5.42
CA HIS A 789 36.96 0.08 -4.34
C HIS A 789 36.55 0.67 -2.99
N THR A 790 36.94 1.91 -2.68
CA THR A 790 36.49 2.60 -1.47
C THR A 790 34.97 2.79 -1.46
N LEU A 791 34.37 3.22 -2.57
CA LEU A 791 32.90 3.36 -2.69
C LEU A 791 32.22 2.01 -2.43
N ALA A 792 32.69 0.93 -3.06
CA ALA A 792 32.15 -0.41 -2.86
C ALA A 792 32.26 -0.87 -1.39
N ALA A 793 33.38 -0.56 -0.72
CA ALA A 793 33.61 -0.85 0.70
C ALA A 793 32.70 -0.03 1.63
N GLN A 794 32.25 1.15 1.20
CA GLN A 794 31.24 1.97 1.89
C GLN A 794 29.80 1.53 1.60
N GLY A 795 29.61 0.40 0.90
CA GLY A 795 28.29 -0.15 0.58
C GLY A 795 27.62 0.50 -0.63
N VAL A 796 28.37 1.26 -1.45
CA VAL A 796 27.84 1.74 -2.74
C VAL A 796 27.69 0.57 -3.70
N ARG A 797 26.54 0.51 -4.37
CA ARG A 797 26.24 -0.48 -5.42
C ARG A 797 25.76 0.18 -6.71
N ALA A 798 25.30 1.43 -6.66
CA ALA A 798 24.90 2.20 -7.83
C ALA A 798 25.85 3.39 -8.07
N HIS A 799 26.28 3.56 -9.31
CA HIS A 799 27.16 4.64 -9.75
C HIS A 799 26.50 5.39 -10.90
N LEU A 800 26.23 6.69 -10.70
CA LEU A 800 25.66 7.56 -11.74
C LEU A 800 26.77 8.47 -12.28
N GLU A 801 27.18 8.27 -13.52
CA GLU A 801 28.14 9.13 -14.20
C GLU A 801 27.44 10.34 -14.81
N LEU A 802 27.82 11.52 -14.33
CA LEU A 802 27.42 12.82 -14.83
C LEU A 802 28.58 13.39 -15.65
N GLY A 803 28.44 13.31 -16.97
CA GLY A 803 29.37 13.84 -17.95
C GLY A 803 28.73 13.81 -19.35
N PRO A 804 29.41 14.34 -20.37
CA PRO A 804 28.89 14.40 -21.75
C PRO A 804 28.86 13.04 -22.47
N ASP A 805 29.46 12.00 -21.88
CA ASP A 805 29.46 10.60 -22.32
C ASP A 805 29.55 9.65 -21.09
N GLY A 806 29.71 8.34 -21.32
CA GLY A 806 29.80 7.31 -20.27
C GLY A 806 31.14 6.56 -20.23
N VAL A 807 32.22 7.26 -19.95
CA VAL A 807 33.60 6.72 -19.92
C VAL A 807 33.90 6.04 -18.59
N LEU A 808 33.52 6.65 -17.47
CA LEU A 808 33.79 6.13 -16.13
C LEU A 808 32.99 4.87 -15.82
N CYS A 809 31.79 4.71 -16.38
CA CYS A 809 30.99 3.50 -16.21
C CYS A 809 31.74 2.25 -16.66
N ALA A 810 32.43 2.31 -17.80
CA ALA A 810 33.24 1.18 -18.28
C ALA A 810 34.39 0.85 -17.32
N LEU A 811 35.01 1.88 -16.71
CA LEU A 811 36.08 1.71 -15.74
C LEU A 811 35.56 1.12 -14.41
N VAL A 812 34.35 1.49 -14.00
CA VAL A 812 33.68 0.88 -12.83
C VAL A 812 33.40 -0.59 -13.09
N ASP A 813 32.83 -0.95 -14.25
CA ASP A 813 32.54 -2.33 -14.62
C ASP A 813 33.81 -3.20 -14.73
N GLU A 814 34.93 -2.62 -15.17
CA GLU A 814 36.25 -3.29 -15.20
C GLU A 814 36.86 -3.47 -13.79
N THR A 815 36.52 -2.58 -12.85
CA THR A 815 37.07 -2.58 -11.48
C THR A 815 36.26 -3.45 -10.52
N LEU A 816 34.92 -3.41 -10.63
CA LEU A 816 34.00 -4.14 -9.78
C LEU A 816 33.33 -5.24 -10.60
N THR A 817 33.68 -6.49 -10.32
CA THR A 817 33.10 -7.67 -10.98
C THR A 817 31.84 -8.20 -10.29
N ASP A 818 31.33 -7.47 -9.29
CA ASP A 818 30.11 -7.80 -8.55
C ASP A 818 28.88 -7.59 -9.46
N PRO A 819 28.08 -8.63 -9.75
CA PRO A 819 26.91 -8.52 -10.62
C PRO A 819 25.80 -7.62 -10.04
N GLU A 820 25.83 -7.30 -8.74
CA GLU A 820 24.89 -6.36 -8.11
C GLU A 820 25.31 -4.89 -8.28
N THR A 821 26.54 -4.64 -8.76
CA THR A 821 26.99 -3.27 -9.03
C THR A 821 26.47 -2.79 -10.37
N VAL A 822 25.93 -1.57 -10.39
CA VAL A 822 25.41 -0.95 -11.60
C VAL A 822 26.06 0.42 -11.81
N ALA A 823 26.64 0.63 -12.99
CA ALA A 823 27.15 1.91 -13.45
C ALA A 823 26.32 2.45 -14.61
N VAL A 824 25.85 3.70 -14.50
CA VAL A 824 24.91 4.29 -15.46
C VAL A 824 25.37 5.69 -15.88
N PRO A 825 25.58 5.95 -17.18
CA PRO A 825 25.83 7.29 -17.66
C PRO A 825 24.53 8.00 -18.03
N VAL A 826 24.44 9.29 -17.72
CA VAL A 826 23.27 10.12 -18.10
C VAL A 826 23.31 10.62 -19.53
N LEU A 827 24.49 10.74 -20.14
CA LEU A 827 24.64 11.10 -21.55
C LEU A 827 25.51 10.08 -22.28
N ARG A 828 25.34 10.01 -23.61
CA ARG A 828 26.13 9.16 -24.50
C ARG A 828 26.38 9.91 -25.80
N ALA A 829 27.61 9.85 -26.29
CA ALA A 829 27.96 10.43 -27.59
C ALA A 829 27.11 9.80 -28.72
N GLY A 830 26.68 10.64 -29.68
CA GLY A 830 25.87 10.21 -30.83
C GLY A 830 24.43 9.81 -30.52
N ARG A 831 23.89 10.16 -29.35
CA ARG A 831 22.49 9.93 -28.97
C ARG A 831 21.83 11.23 -28.51
N PRO A 832 20.51 11.40 -28.71
CA PRO A 832 19.76 12.53 -28.16
C PRO A 832 19.91 12.59 -26.63
N GLU A 833 20.08 13.78 -26.08
CA GLU A 833 20.45 13.99 -24.68
C GLU A 833 19.28 13.70 -23.75
N GLU A 834 18.07 14.19 -24.05
CA GLU A 834 16.87 13.92 -23.25
C GLU A 834 16.60 12.40 -23.18
N LEU A 835 16.72 11.69 -24.31
CA LEU A 835 16.54 10.24 -24.34
C LEU A 835 17.62 9.50 -23.53
N SER A 836 18.87 9.96 -23.61
CA SER A 836 19.98 9.36 -22.86
C SER A 836 19.79 9.57 -21.34
N LEU A 837 19.41 10.78 -20.93
CA LEU A 837 19.14 11.12 -19.54
C LEU A 837 18.01 10.25 -18.97
N ILE A 838 16.86 10.22 -19.65
CA ILE A 838 15.70 9.44 -19.21
C ILE A 838 16.02 7.93 -19.18
N THR A 839 16.79 7.42 -20.15
CA THR A 839 17.23 6.02 -20.15
C THR A 839 18.19 5.72 -18.99
N GLY A 840 19.11 6.63 -18.68
CA GLY A 840 20.02 6.50 -17.55
C GLY A 840 19.27 6.50 -16.21
N LEU A 841 18.40 7.49 -16.02
CA LEU A 841 17.56 7.57 -14.82
C LEU A 841 16.61 6.36 -14.68
N ALA A 842 16.07 5.84 -15.79
CA ALA A 842 15.28 4.61 -15.79
C ALA A 842 16.09 3.41 -15.29
N ARG A 843 17.31 3.22 -15.81
CA ARG A 843 18.20 2.12 -15.38
C ARG A 843 18.56 2.25 -13.90
N LEU A 844 18.93 3.44 -13.46
CA LEU A 844 19.24 3.72 -12.07
C LEU A 844 18.04 3.40 -11.16
N HIS A 845 16.85 3.90 -11.53
CA HIS A 845 15.60 3.67 -10.79
C HIS A 845 15.26 2.18 -10.67
N THR A 846 15.44 1.41 -11.74
CA THR A 846 15.11 -0.02 -11.74
C THR A 846 16.13 -0.89 -11.01
N ALA A 847 17.37 -0.43 -10.88
CA ALA A 847 18.46 -1.21 -10.30
C ALA A 847 18.74 -0.86 -8.83
N SER A 848 18.38 0.33 -8.35
CA SER A 848 18.77 0.81 -7.03
C SER A 848 17.61 1.46 -6.28
N ALA A 849 17.41 1.04 -5.03
CA ALA A 849 16.48 1.70 -4.12
C ALA A 849 16.94 3.15 -3.80
N ALA A 850 18.23 3.36 -3.55
CA ALA A 850 18.82 4.68 -3.32
C ALA A 850 18.82 5.57 -4.57
N GLY A 851 18.79 4.96 -5.76
CA GLY A 851 18.67 5.62 -7.06
C GLY A 851 17.23 5.89 -7.53
N SER A 852 16.25 5.92 -6.61
CA SER A 852 14.86 6.20 -6.97
C SER A 852 14.70 7.61 -7.53
N VAL A 853 13.89 7.76 -8.58
CA VAL A 853 13.68 9.01 -9.33
C VAL A 853 12.28 9.53 -9.03
N ASP A 854 12.14 10.83 -8.81
CA ASP A 854 10.86 11.51 -8.77
C ASP A 854 10.36 11.76 -10.19
N TRP A 855 9.70 10.76 -10.75
CA TRP A 855 9.15 10.85 -12.10
C TRP A 855 8.07 11.92 -12.24
N ALA A 856 7.37 12.28 -11.15
CA ALA A 856 6.30 13.26 -11.19
C ALA A 856 6.82 14.67 -11.51
N ALA A 857 8.08 14.96 -11.14
CA ALA A 857 8.76 16.21 -11.48
C ALA A 857 8.83 16.47 -12.99
N LEU A 858 8.89 15.43 -13.84
CA LEU A 858 8.91 15.59 -15.30
C LEU A 858 7.59 16.10 -15.89
N TYR A 859 6.50 15.97 -15.14
CA TYR A 859 5.14 16.33 -15.56
C TYR A 859 4.68 17.68 -15.02
N GLN A 860 5.50 18.35 -14.20
CA GLN A 860 5.20 19.68 -13.68
C GLN A 860 5.04 20.67 -14.84
N ASP A 861 4.02 21.53 -14.75
CA ASP A 861 3.68 22.57 -15.72
C ASP A 861 3.40 22.11 -17.17
N THR A 862 3.23 20.80 -17.37
CA THR A 862 2.89 20.21 -18.69
C THR A 862 1.39 20.27 -19.00
N GLY A 863 0.57 20.58 -18.00
CA GLY A 863 -0.89 20.51 -18.10
C GLY A 863 -1.45 19.08 -18.09
N ALA A 864 -0.60 18.07 -17.82
CA ALA A 864 -1.02 16.67 -17.66
C ALA A 864 -2.13 16.55 -16.60
N ARG A 865 -3.10 15.68 -16.87
CA ARG A 865 -4.21 15.40 -15.98
C ARG A 865 -4.11 13.97 -15.47
N ARG A 866 -4.62 13.77 -14.26
CA ARG A 866 -4.71 12.42 -13.71
C ARG A 866 -5.86 11.67 -14.38
N VAL A 867 -5.58 10.45 -14.83
CA VAL A 867 -6.52 9.51 -15.43
C VAL A 867 -6.57 8.23 -14.60
N GLU A 868 -7.69 7.55 -14.66
CA GLU A 868 -7.88 6.30 -13.94
C GLU A 868 -7.06 5.19 -14.60
N LEU A 869 -6.27 4.48 -13.80
CA LEU A 869 -5.43 3.38 -14.23
C LEU A 869 -5.52 2.24 -13.20
N PRO A 870 -5.33 0.97 -13.61
CA PRO A 870 -5.36 -0.17 -12.71
C PRO A 870 -4.43 0.00 -11.49
N THR A 871 -4.94 -0.28 -10.29
CA THR A 871 -4.15 -0.31 -9.05
C THR A 871 -3.17 -1.50 -9.05
N THR A 872 -2.22 -1.48 -8.12
CA THR A 872 -1.21 -2.53 -7.95
C THR A 872 -1.83 -3.94 -7.93
N VAL A 873 -1.25 -4.86 -8.69
CA VAL A 873 -1.60 -6.30 -8.67
C VAL A 873 -1.18 -6.95 -7.35
N LEU A 874 -2.08 -7.71 -6.75
CA LEU A 874 -1.85 -8.53 -5.55
C LEU A 874 -1.89 -10.02 -5.94
N GLU A 875 -0.91 -10.78 -5.48
CA GLU A 875 -0.76 -12.23 -5.73
C GLU A 875 -1.36 -13.02 -4.58
N ARG A 876 -2.70 -13.06 -4.56
CA ARG A 876 -3.44 -13.64 -3.45
C ARG A 876 -3.24 -15.15 -3.33
N GLN A 877 -3.09 -15.63 -2.09
CA GLN A 877 -3.05 -17.04 -1.73
C GLN A 877 -4.14 -17.35 -0.73
N ARG A 878 -4.59 -18.61 -0.68
CA ARG A 878 -5.65 -19.03 0.24
C ARG A 878 -5.13 -19.15 1.68
N PHE A 879 -5.74 -18.39 2.59
CA PHE A 879 -5.52 -18.38 4.04
C PHE A 879 -6.83 -18.69 4.77
N TRP A 880 -7.17 -19.97 4.90
CA TRP A 880 -8.32 -20.43 5.68
C TRP A 880 -8.07 -21.81 6.30
N PRO A 881 -8.23 -21.96 7.62
CA PRO A 881 -7.94 -23.21 8.34
C PRO A 881 -8.78 -24.40 7.87
N THR A 882 -8.24 -25.60 8.05
CA THR A 882 -8.98 -26.85 7.77
C THR A 882 -9.69 -27.32 9.05
N GLY A 883 -11.02 -27.34 9.04
CA GLY A 883 -11.82 -27.70 10.22
C GLY A 883 -11.69 -29.17 10.65
N THR A 884 -11.90 -29.44 11.94
CA THR A 884 -11.85 -30.82 12.51
C THR A 884 -13.19 -31.53 12.58
N GLY A 885 -14.30 -30.83 12.37
CA GLY A 885 -15.65 -31.36 12.60
C GLY A 885 -15.96 -31.67 14.07
N ARG A 886 -15.16 -31.18 15.04
CA ARG A 886 -15.40 -31.38 16.46
C ARG A 886 -16.61 -30.55 16.92
N VAL A 887 -17.68 -31.24 17.29
CA VAL A 887 -18.74 -30.62 18.10
C VAL A 887 -18.19 -30.46 19.51
N ARG A 888 -17.83 -29.23 19.90
CA ARG A 888 -17.69 -28.86 21.30
C ARG A 888 -19.09 -28.56 21.83
N ASP A 889 -19.66 -29.48 22.60
CA ASP A 889 -20.83 -29.18 23.42
C ASP A 889 -20.46 -29.17 24.91
N ALA A 890 -20.75 -28.02 25.51
CA ALA A 890 -21.25 -27.73 26.85
C ALA A 890 -20.92 -28.66 28.04
N ALA A 891 -20.63 -28.00 29.18
CA ALA A 891 -20.73 -28.49 30.57
C ALA A 891 -19.46 -28.96 31.31
N GLY A 892 -18.26 -28.44 30.97
CA GLY A 892 -17.09 -28.58 31.86
C GLY A 892 -16.61 -30.02 32.12
N LEU A 893 -16.98 -30.95 31.25
CA LEU A 893 -16.55 -32.35 31.28
C LEU A 893 -15.13 -32.47 30.71
N GLY A 894 -14.34 -33.42 31.22
CA GLY A 894 -12.99 -33.69 30.72
C GLY A 894 -13.05 -34.16 29.27
N ALA A 895 -12.34 -33.48 28.36
CA ALA A 895 -12.29 -33.89 26.96
C ALA A 895 -11.46 -35.17 26.81
N SER A 896 -11.99 -36.17 26.12
CA SER A 896 -11.21 -37.38 25.78
C SER A 896 -10.52 -37.16 24.43
N GLU A 897 -9.23 -37.51 24.33
CA GLU A 897 -8.46 -37.46 23.08
C GLU A 897 -8.76 -38.63 22.13
N HIS A 898 -9.74 -39.48 22.46
CA HIS A 898 -10.01 -40.72 21.74
C HIS A 898 -10.96 -40.53 20.53
N PRO A 899 -10.72 -41.15 19.37
CA PRO A 899 -11.55 -40.95 18.16
C PRO A 899 -13.03 -41.38 18.29
N LEU A 900 -13.34 -42.26 19.23
CA LEU A 900 -14.70 -42.78 19.47
C LEU A 900 -15.35 -42.26 20.77
N LEU A 901 -14.58 -41.62 21.66
CA LEU A 901 -15.05 -41.13 22.96
C LEU A 901 -14.76 -39.63 23.05
N ALA A 902 -15.79 -38.84 23.28
CA ALA A 902 -15.74 -37.38 23.23
C ALA A 902 -15.48 -36.74 24.62
N ALA A 903 -15.95 -37.38 25.70
CA ALA A 903 -15.83 -36.82 27.04
C ALA A 903 -15.75 -37.91 28.12
N THR A 904 -15.04 -37.60 29.21
CA THR A 904 -14.92 -38.40 30.44
C THR A 904 -15.63 -37.67 31.57
N VAL A 905 -16.39 -38.42 32.37
CA VAL A 905 -17.13 -37.94 33.54
C VAL A 905 -16.69 -38.76 34.76
N ASP A 906 -16.12 -38.10 35.76
CA ASP A 906 -15.86 -38.71 37.06
C ASP A 906 -17.17 -38.87 37.83
N LEU A 907 -17.41 -40.05 38.40
CA LEU A 907 -18.57 -40.28 39.25
C LEU A 907 -18.35 -39.60 40.61
N ALA A 908 -19.39 -38.97 41.15
CA ALA A 908 -19.30 -38.19 42.39
C ALA A 908 -18.98 -39.04 43.64
N ASP A 909 -19.14 -40.35 43.56
CA ASP A 909 -18.69 -41.30 44.58
C ASP A 909 -17.17 -41.48 44.59
N GLY A 910 -16.46 -40.97 43.58
CA GLY A 910 -15.01 -41.02 43.45
C GLY A 910 -14.48 -42.40 43.06
N GLU A 911 -15.36 -43.36 42.78
CA GLU A 911 -14.98 -44.76 42.61
C GLU A 911 -15.06 -45.25 41.16
N GLY A 912 -15.48 -44.44 40.18
CA GLY A 912 -15.50 -44.84 38.78
C GLY A 912 -15.61 -43.69 37.78
N VAL A 913 -15.54 -44.04 36.50
CA VAL A 913 -15.62 -43.09 35.38
C VAL A 913 -16.63 -43.55 34.33
N VAL A 914 -17.23 -42.58 33.65
CA VAL A 914 -18.06 -42.82 32.46
C VAL A 914 -17.49 -42.03 31.29
N LEU A 915 -17.11 -42.74 30.24
CA LEU A 915 -16.69 -42.13 28.98
C LEU A 915 -17.88 -42.17 28.01
N THR A 916 -18.10 -41.08 27.29
CA THR A 916 -19.23 -40.93 26.37
C THR A 916 -18.75 -40.66 24.95
N GLY A 917 -19.47 -41.17 23.96
CA GLY A 917 -19.11 -41.01 22.55
C GLY A 917 -20.33 -41.02 21.63
N ARG A 918 -20.12 -40.69 20.36
CA ARG A 918 -21.16 -40.78 19.31
C ARG A 918 -20.56 -41.41 18.06
N LEU A 919 -21.14 -42.53 17.64
CA LEU A 919 -20.70 -43.29 16.46
C LEU A 919 -21.67 -43.06 15.31
N THR A 920 -21.13 -42.78 14.13
CA THR A 920 -21.89 -42.73 12.87
C THR A 920 -20.92 -42.90 11.69
N PRO A 921 -21.30 -43.58 10.61
CA PRO A 921 -20.44 -43.71 9.42
C PRO A 921 -20.01 -42.36 8.83
N ALA A 922 -20.80 -41.30 9.01
CA ALA A 922 -20.44 -39.94 8.58
C ALA A 922 -19.26 -39.34 9.35
N ARG A 923 -19.06 -39.71 10.63
CA ARG A 923 -17.95 -39.23 11.47
C ARG A 923 -16.77 -40.18 11.47
N GLN A 924 -17.02 -41.49 11.38
CA GLN A 924 -16.01 -42.52 11.31
C GLN A 924 -16.24 -43.40 10.07
N PRO A 925 -15.77 -42.99 8.88
CA PRO A 925 -16.07 -43.67 7.61
C PRO A 925 -15.70 -45.16 7.59
N TRP A 926 -14.62 -45.53 8.30
CA TRP A 926 -14.16 -46.93 8.40
C TRP A 926 -15.19 -47.87 9.05
N LEU A 927 -16.17 -47.35 9.80
CA LEU A 927 -17.25 -48.18 10.35
C LEU A 927 -18.02 -48.89 9.24
N ALA A 928 -18.20 -48.24 8.08
CA ALA A 928 -18.91 -48.80 6.93
C ALA A 928 -18.19 -50.01 6.30
N ASP A 929 -16.90 -50.21 6.58
CA ASP A 929 -16.11 -51.30 5.99
C ASP A 929 -16.27 -52.63 6.74
N HIS A 930 -16.75 -52.62 7.99
CA HIS A 930 -16.93 -53.83 8.79
C HIS A 930 -18.36 -54.39 8.67
N VAL A 931 -18.61 -55.06 7.54
CA VAL A 931 -19.90 -55.65 7.18
C VAL A 931 -19.91 -57.16 7.46
N VAL A 932 -20.82 -57.61 8.33
CA VAL A 932 -21.02 -59.04 8.63
C VAL A 932 -22.47 -59.41 8.29
N HIS A 933 -22.64 -60.37 7.38
CA HIS A 933 -23.96 -60.77 6.86
C HIS A 933 -24.82 -59.58 6.35
N GLY A 934 -24.19 -58.63 5.65
CA GLY A 934 -24.87 -57.48 5.04
C GLY A 934 -25.25 -56.37 6.01
N ARG A 935 -24.79 -56.43 7.28
CA ARG A 935 -25.03 -55.41 8.30
C ARG A 935 -23.71 -54.80 8.77
N VAL A 936 -23.69 -53.48 8.93
CA VAL A 936 -22.55 -52.75 9.49
C VAL A 936 -22.54 -52.93 11.00
N LEU A 937 -21.55 -53.67 11.51
CA LEU A 937 -21.42 -53.96 12.93
C LEU A 937 -20.16 -53.32 13.48
N LEU A 938 -20.19 -52.78 14.70
CA LEU A 938 -18.98 -52.36 15.38
C LEU A 938 -18.05 -53.57 15.58
N PRO A 939 -16.78 -53.54 15.13
CA PRO A 939 -15.87 -54.67 15.29
C PRO A 939 -15.66 -55.04 16.75
N GLY A 940 -15.48 -56.34 17.03
CA GLY A 940 -15.15 -56.84 18.36
C GLY A 940 -13.91 -56.17 18.97
N THR A 941 -12.91 -55.88 18.12
CA THR A 941 -11.67 -55.18 18.51
C THR A 941 -11.92 -53.73 18.94
N ALA A 942 -12.96 -53.07 18.41
CA ALA A 942 -13.30 -51.72 18.85
C ALA A 942 -13.88 -51.71 20.28
N PHE A 943 -14.61 -52.75 20.69
CA PHE A 943 -15.04 -52.88 22.08
C PHE A 943 -13.86 -53.09 23.04
N LEU A 944 -12.81 -53.80 22.59
CA LEU A 944 -11.57 -53.97 23.35
C LEU A 944 -10.83 -52.64 23.49
N GLU A 945 -10.70 -51.88 22.41
CA GLU A 945 -10.09 -50.54 22.42
C GLU A 945 -10.82 -49.59 23.37
N LEU A 946 -12.15 -49.58 23.31
CA LEU A 946 -12.99 -48.78 24.22
C LEU A 946 -12.79 -49.15 25.69
N ALA A 947 -12.65 -50.45 25.99
CA ALA A 947 -12.40 -50.94 27.34
C ALA A 947 -10.98 -50.59 27.83
N LEU A 948 -9.96 -50.68 26.96
CA LEU A 948 -8.59 -50.29 27.26
C LEU A 948 -8.49 -48.80 27.56
N ARG A 949 -9.03 -47.95 26.69
CA ARG A 949 -9.00 -46.50 26.89
C ARG A 949 -9.70 -46.07 28.18
N ALA A 950 -10.80 -46.73 28.53
CA ALA A 950 -11.49 -46.50 29.79
C ALA A 950 -10.68 -47.00 31.00
N GLY A 951 -9.86 -48.04 30.83
CA GLY A 951 -8.89 -48.50 31.82
C GLY A 951 -7.79 -47.49 32.11
N ASP A 952 -7.27 -46.80 31.09
CA ASP A 952 -6.25 -45.76 31.26
C ASP A 952 -6.70 -44.65 32.22
N GLU A 953 -7.98 -44.27 32.19
CA GLU A 953 -8.54 -43.25 33.09
C GLU A 953 -8.52 -43.64 34.57
N VAL A 954 -8.49 -44.94 34.85
CA VAL A 954 -8.48 -45.50 36.21
C VAL A 954 -7.16 -46.20 36.56
N GLY A 955 -6.14 -46.04 35.72
CA GLY A 955 -4.83 -46.66 35.90
C GLY A 955 -4.81 -48.19 35.76
N CYS A 956 -5.72 -48.78 34.97
CA CYS A 956 -5.74 -50.21 34.65
C CYS A 956 -5.35 -50.43 33.19
N ASP A 957 -4.24 -51.11 32.94
CA ASP A 957 -3.66 -51.34 31.61
C ASP A 957 -4.01 -52.71 31.00
N ARG A 958 -4.76 -53.55 31.72
CA ARG A 958 -5.11 -54.91 31.29
C ARG A 958 -6.61 -55.19 31.35
N VAL A 959 -7.15 -55.72 30.25
CA VAL A 959 -8.54 -56.21 30.16
C VAL A 959 -8.58 -57.73 30.39
N HIS A 960 -9.48 -58.19 31.25
CA HIS A 960 -9.73 -59.59 31.61
C HIS A 960 -11.19 -59.97 31.30
N ASP A 961 -11.39 -61.12 30.65
CA ASP A 961 -12.71 -61.71 30.32
C ASP A 961 -13.72 -60.75 29.63
N LEU A 962 -13.27 -59.97 28.64
CA LEU A 962 -14.19 -59.13 27.85
C LEU A 962 -15.17 -59.99 27.03
N SER A 963 -16.42 -60.01 27.46
CA SER A 963 -17.51 -60.76 26.87
C SER A 963 -18.40 -59.83 26.03
N LEU A 964 -18.51 -60.10 24.73
CA LEU A 964 -19.39 -59.39 23.81
C LEU A 964 -20.78 -60.05 23.82
N THR A 965 -21.77 -59.36 24.37
CA THR A 965 -23.10 -59.91 24.68
C THR A 965 -24.13 -59.62 23.60
N THR A 966 -24.03 -58.47 22.93
CA THR A 966 -24.99 -58.05 21.90
C THR A 966 -24.27 -57.26 20.82
N PRO A 967 -24.35 -57.67 19.53
CA PRO A 967 -23.75 -56.89 18.44
C PRO A 967 -24.30 -55.46 18.41
N LEU A 968 -23.42 -54.49 18.18
CA LEU A 968 -23.84 -53.11 17.93
C LEU A 968 -23.93 -52.89 16.41
N GLU A 969 -25.15 -52.83 15.90
CA GLU A 969 -25.43 -52.48 14.51
C GLU A 969 -25.50 -50.96 14.35
N ILE A 970 -24.82 -50.43 13.33
CA ILE A 970 -24.76 -49.00 13.04
C ILE A 970 -25.34 -48.78 11.64
N ALA A 971 -26.58 -48.32 11.56
CA ALA A 971 -27.21 -48.06 10.27
C ALA A 971 -26.51 -46.91 9.51
N GLU A 972 -26.51 -46.96 8.18
CA GLU A 972 -25.76 -46.05 7.30
C GLU A 972 -25.99 -44.55 7.58
N ARG A 973 -27.16 -44.18 8.11
CA ARG A 973 -27.57 -42.79 8.34
C ARG A 973 -27.93 -42.47 9.79
N GLU A 974 -27.78 -43.43 10.70
CA GLU A 974 -28.17 -43.24 12.10
C GLU A 974 -26.92 -43.13 12.98
N ALA A 975 -27.02 -42.28 14.00
CA ALA A 975 -25.99 -42.18 15.02
C ALA A 975 -26.41 -42.97 16.26
N VAL A 976 -25.43 -43.51 16.98
CA VAL A 976 -25.63 -44.13 18.29
C VAL A 976 -24.79 -43.41 19.32
N HIS A 977 -25.40 -43.14 20.48
CA HIS A 977 -24.69 -42.73 21.67
C HIS A 977 -24.01 -43.93 22.30
N LEU A 978 -22.77 -43.74 22.73
CA LEU A 978 -21.93 -44.74 23.36
C LEU A 978 -21.63 -44.31 24.80
N GLN A 979 -21.70 -45.26 25.73
CA GLN A 979 -21.21 -45.07 27.11
C GLN A 979 -20.32 -46.24 27.51
N VAL A 980 -19.12 -45.94 27.97
CA VAL A 980 -18.23 -46.91 28.61
C VAL A 980 -18.18 -46.59 30.08
N ARG A 981 -18.66 -47.51 30.91
CA ARG A 981 -18.71 -47.35 32.37
C ARG A 981 -17.69 -48.25 33.02
N VAL A 982 -16.84 -47.65 33.86
CA VAL A 982 -15.94 -48.37 34.76
C VAL A 982 -16.47 -48.25 36.19
N GLY A 983 -16.61 -49.39 36.86
CA GLY A 983 -17.11 -49.48 38.23
C GLY A 983 -16.03 -49.26 39.30
N PRO A 984 -16.43 -49.29 40.59
CA PRO A 984 -15.53 -49.27 41.74
C PRO A 984 -14.49 -50.39 41.68
N SER A 985 -13.33 -50.14 42.30
CA SER A 985 -12.34 -51.18 42.52
C SER A 985 -12.90 -52.18 43.53
N ALA A 986 -12.97 -53.45 43.15
CA ALA A 986 -13.33 -54.52 44.05
C ALA A 986 -12.17 -54.81 45.03
N ALA A 987 -12.46 -55.58 46.09
CA ALA A 987 -11.46 -55.94 47.10
C ALA A 987 -10.23 -56.70 46.56
N ASP A 988 -10.32 -57.24 45.33
CA ASP A 988 -9.24 -57.90 44.60
C ASP A 988 -8.47 -56.97 43.64
N GLY A 989 -8.70 -55.65 43.71
CA GLY A 989 -8.07 -54.63 42.87
C GLY A 989 -8.73 -54.43 41.51
N ARG A 990 -9.56 -55.38 41.06
CA ARG A 990 -10.17 -55.36 39.72
C ARG A 990 -11.37 -54.44 39.65
N ARG A 991 -11.57 -53.81 38.51
CA ARG A 991 -12.73 -52.97 38.21
C ARG A 991 -13.62 -53.63 37.16
N THR A 992 -14.92 -53.41 37.22
CA THR A 992 -15.82 -53.84 36.13
C THR A 992 -15.82 -52.81 35.01
N VAL A 993 -15.88 -53.26 33.76
CA VAL A 993 -16.08 -52.38 32.59
C VAL A 993 -17.28 -52.85 31.79
N SER A 994 -18.07 -51.92 31.28
CA SER A 994 -19.22 -52.22 30.43
C SER A 994 -19.41 -51.17 29.36
N VAL A 995 -19.71 -51.62 28.14
CA VAL A 995 -19.96 -50.76 26.96
C VAL A 995 -21.43 -50.82 26.61
N HIS A 996 -22.05 -49.66 26.55
CA HIS A 996 -23.48 -49.45 26.36
C HIS A 996 -23.72 -48.58 25.13
N SER A 997 -24.83 -48.79 24.44
CA SER A 997 -25.27 -47.85 23.41
C SER A 997 -26.76 -47.57 23.47
N ARG A 998 -27.15 -46.47 22.82
CA ARG A 998 -28.54 -46.09 22.60
C ARG A 998 -28.65 -45.34 21.28
N PRO A 999 -29.70 -45.56 20.47
CA PRO A 999 -29.95 -44.74 19.28
C PRO A 999 -30.03 -43.25 19.64
N ASP A 1000 -29.45 -42.39 18.80
CA ASP A 1000 -29.47 -40.93 18.98
C ASP A 1000 -30.90 -40.35 18.87
N THR A 1001 -31.78 -41.04 18.15
CA THR A 1001 -33.21 -40.72 17.99
C THR A 1001 -34.10 -41.21 19.14
N ALA A 1002 -33.56 -41.91 20.14
CA ALA A 1002 -34.35 -42.47 21.23
C ALA A 1002 -34.80 -41.40 22.24
N ASP A 1003 -36.02 -41.56 22.78
CA ASP A 1003 -36.58 -40.65 23.77
C ASP A 1003 -35.69 -40.52 25.03
N PRO A 1004 -35.66 -39.33 25.67
CA PRO A 1004 -34.98 -39.14 26.95
C PRO A 1004 -35.55 -40.10 28.01
N GLY A 1005 -34.76 -41.13 28.35
CA GLY A 1005 -35.15 -42.17 29.31
C GLY A 1005 -35.26 -43.58 28.73
N ALA A 1006 -35.10 -43.74 27.40
CA ALA A 1006 -35.03 -45.08 26.81
C ALA A 1006 -33.83 -45.87 27.36
N PRO A 1007 -33.98 -47.20 27.59
CA PRO A 1007 -32.96 -48.03 28.21
C PRO A 1007 -31.70 -48.12 27.32
N TRP A 1008 -30.55 -48.26 27.97
CA TRP A 1008 -29.29 -48.52 27.30
C TRP A 1008 -29.12 -50.02 27.03
N THR A 1009 -28.60 -50.36 25.85
CA THR A 1009 -28.27 -51.73 25.47
C THR A 1009 -26.83 -52.03 25.85
N VAL A 1010 -26.60 -53.12 26.59
CA VAL A 1010 -25.25 -53.57 26.97
C VAL A 1010 -24.67 -54.43 25.85
N HIS A 1011 -23.53 -54.01 25.29
CA HIS A 1011 -22.87 -54.70 24.18
C HIS A 1011 -21.65 -55.51 24.61
N ALA A 1012 -20.92 -55.02 25.61
CA ALA A 1012 -19.75 -55.71 26.13
C ALA A 1012 -19.65 -55.52 27.65
N THR A 1013 -19.18 -56.53 28.35
CA THR A 1013 -18.84 -56.47 29.78
C THR A 1013 -17.53 -57.20 30.03
N GLY A 1014 -16.73 -56.72 30.98
CA GLY A 1014 -15.45 -57.33 31.31
C GLY A 1014 -14.92 -56.83 32.64
N ARG A 1015 -13.67 -57.18 32.94
CA ARG A 1015 -12.94 -56.70 34.11
C ARG A 1015 -11.64 -56.02 33.67
N LEU A 1016 -11.22 -55.01 34.42
CA LEU A 1016 -9.97 -54.29 34.25
C LEU A 1016 -9.08 -54.57 35.47
N ASP A 1017 -7.80 -54.72 35.25
CA ASP A 1017 -6.79 -54.94 36.28
C ASP A 1017 -5.48 -54.26 35.87
N THR A 1018 -4.53 -54.15 36.80
CA THR A 1018 -3.16 -53.74 36.51
C THR A 1018 -2.30 -54.97 36.24
N ALA A 1019 -1.39 -54.93 35.29
CA ALA A 1019 -0.35 -55.95 35.17
C ALA A 1019 0.48 -55.99 36.47
N ALA A 1020 0.37 -57.07 37.25
CA ALA A 1020 1.34 -57.34 38.31
C ALA A 1020 2.68 -57.67 37.64
N ASP A 1021 3.76 -56.98 38.02
CA ASP A 1021 5.13 -57.30 37.60
C ASP A 1021 5.42 -58.79 37.86
N SER A 1022 5.46 -59.58 36.79
CA SER A 1022 5.84 -61.00 36.80
C SER A 1022 7.09 -61.22 35.96
#